data_AF-A0A2D8C9W1-F1
#
_entry.id   AF-A0A2D8C9W1-F1
#
_cell.length_a   1.000
_cell.length_b   1.000
_cell.length_c   1.000
_cell.angle_alpha   90.00
_cell.angle_beta   90.00
_cell.angle_gamma   90.00
#
_symmetry.space_group_name_H-M   'P 1'
#
loop_
_entity.id
_entity.type
_entity.pdbx_description
1 polymer ?
#
loop_
_entity_poly.entity_id
_entity_poly.type
_entity_poly.pdbx_seq_one_letter_code
_entity_poly.pdbx_strand_id
1 'polypeptide(L)'
;MLFKQDKFIYALTILLLIIFISDSIYAQCNSCDVIIDGNNAPSGTIQNGSLVCIRGDRTSNISFNNRNNISICIEDGASWNGAYSQLSGLASLSNYGNLSISNSPNGNWSIFNYGVLNWNSTISSNKSIYNYGELNFGSGLVVSSAATLISNGTVNFSGLTTFNSNSIIKLIGMSNFSGSVILNSNTIVEMAGYLAISGTLQLNSNSQIRSLNNNVCNSLNVGGTITNLGTISGSGLQIPNSPLYVNKAPVGNGLSDGATVGSCPTASCVEMIEITTSTGFDRVYIFSCTDNLILPELLPDEQIIDVSATLVGGAGGGGFGEAAGGGGSGGITSSNAISLLVGRRYPVAVGPGGFGSTQNNSPGRDGLESSFFGLISNGGGGGGSQSSSARDGRNGGSGGGGGANNNPGNGSGNGGAVIAGNLGNQGGNGRRQNNNQLNGGGGGGAATPGEEGRNNNPGSGGNGISLPILNGVSGVLNAFAGGGGSTGRNPAQQYGKGTGGVFQSTKLGGDGDHLNPGDSNSDGIGGAGLPFTGSGGGAGSVRGGAGSAGKVIIRVSYRILSVDLSGIQVSWNKEQNSAELRWSISGLNEDITMVVQRGLNQIKSWENLDSLVVQSGKEGLMNFKFYDDKLYNEEGYAFYRIKLYNKDKFEGYSNTVSLKLEPPKLDANWRVFPNPVGNSDLQITYRGDENKLKDGVIVLMSDYSGRIKSSQFFNIEDIKNWLNENLIQSGQGIYLLKIQSAQFTETFKIFK
;
A
#
# COMPACT_ATOMS: atom_id res chain seq x y z
N MET A 1 56.81 -10.73 -9.02
CA MET A 1 55.69 -10.84 -8.05
C MET A 1 54.42 -10.56 -8.83
N LEU A 2 53.78 -11.61 -9.37
CA LEU A 2 52.70 -11.53 -10.37
C LEU A 2 51.39 -11.95 -9.70
N PHE A 3 50.51 -10.99 -9.38
CA PHE A 3 49.13 -11.27 -8.99
C PHE A 3 48.26 -11.35 -10.24
N LYS A 4 47.60 -12.50 -10.43
CA LYS A 4 46.72 -12.81 -11.58
C LYS A 4 45.53 -11.85 -11.64
N GLN A 5 45.40 -11.17 -12.77
CA GLN A 5 44.40 -10.15 -13.11
C GLN A 5 42.95 -10.67 -13.07
N ASP A 6 42.74 -11.97 -13.22
CA ASP A 6 41.41 -12.58 -13.31
C ASP A 6 40.62 -12.59 -11.99
N LYS A 7 41.30 -12.57 -10.84
CA LYS A 7 40.63 -12.56 -9.53
C LYS A 7 40.08 -11.18 -9.15
N PHE A 8 40.66 -10.10 -9.69
CA PHE A 8 40.20 -8.74 -9.41
C PHE A 8 38.90 -8.41 -10.16
N ILE A 9 38.77 -8.90 -11.40
CA ILE A 9 37.53 -8.72 -12.18
C ILE A 9 36.38 -9.52 -11.55
N TYR A 10 36.60 -10.76 -11.12
CA TYR A 10 35.57 -11.53 -10.41
C TYR A 10 35.15 -10.89 -9.08
N ALA A 11 36.10 -10.38 -8.29
CA ALA A 11 35.78 -9.68 -7.04
C ALA A 11 35.04 -8.37 -7.28
N LEU A 12 35.41 -7.60 -8.31
CA LEU A 12 34.73 -6.35 -8.67
C LEU A 12 33.32 -6.62 -9.23
N THR A 13 33.13 -7.71 -9.98
CA THR A 13 31.82 -8.10 -10.52
C THR A 13 30.88 -8.62 -9.42
N ILE A 14 31.41 -9.37 -8.45
CA ILE A 14 30.65 -9.80 -7.25
C ILE A 14 30.33 -8.60 -6.35
N LEU A 15 31.27 -7.66 -6.17
CA LEU A 15 31.04 -6.44 -5.40
C LEU A 15 30.01 -5.53 -6.06
N LEU A 16 30.02 -5.40 -7.41
CA LEU A 16 28.98 -4.70 -8.16
C LEU A 16 27.64 -5.45 -8.10
N LEU A 17 27.60 -6.78 -8.16
CA LEU A 17 26.36 -7.54 -7.96
C LEU A 17 25.78 -7.35 -6.56
N ILE A 18 26.62 -7.31 -5.52
CA ILE A 18 26.18 -7.09 -4.12
C ILE A 18 25.66 -5.66 -3.92
N ILE A 19 26.23 -4.67 -4.61
CA ILE A 19 25.76 -3.27 -4.57
C ILE A 19 24.45 -3.08 -5.37
N PHE A 20 24.15 -3.92 -6.35
CA PHE A 20 22.89 -3.89 -7.11
C PHE A 20 21.75 -4.73 -6.50
N ILE A 21 21.99 -5.48 -5.41
CA ILE A 21 20.93 -6.23 -4.69
C ILE A 21 20.47 -5.48 -3.42
N SER A 22 21.00 -4.30 -3.12
CA SER A 22 20.52 -3.47 -2.01
C SER A 22 19.39 -2.52 -2.38
N ASP A 23 18.70 -2.73 -3.50
CA ASP A 23 17.34 -2.20 -3.63
C ASP A 23 16.53 -2.92 -2.56
N SER A 24 16.43 -2.27 -1.41
CA SER A 24 15.54 -2.66 -0.34
C SER A 24 14.17 -2.82 -0.97
N ILE A 25 13.75 -4.07 -1.18
CA ILE A 25 12.34 -4.41 -1.27
C ILE A 25 11.72 -3.60 -0.13
N TYR A 26 10.80 -2.69 -0.45
CA TYR A 26 10.03 -1.94 0.53
C TYR A 26 9.13 -2.94 1.26
N ALA A 27 9.74 -3.87 2.00
CA ALA A 27 9.05 -4.71 2.93
C ALA A 27 8.46 -3.74 3.96
N GLN A 28 7.15 -3.83 4.05
CA GLN A 28 6.38 -3.05 5.00
C GLN A 28 6.91 -3.43 6.39
N CYS A 29 7.07 -2.46 7.29
CA CYS A 29 7.57 -2.72 8.64
C CYS A 29 9.04 -3.22 8.73
N ASN A 30 9.99 -2.63 7.99
CA ASN A 30 11.39 -3.13 7.95
C ASN A 30 12.25 -2.94 9.21
N SER A 31 11.91 -1.98 10.08
CA SER A 31 12.69 -1.68 11.28
C SER A 31 11.86 -1.95 12.54
N CYS A 32 11.89 -3.18 13.06
CA CYS A 32 11.11 -3.57 14.24
C CYS A 32 12.01 -3.76 15.45
N ASP A 33 11.64 -3.15 16.58
CA ASP A 33 12.28 -3.46 17.87
C ASP A 33 11.80 -4.82 18.40
N VAL A 34 10.52 -5.11 18.17
CA VAL A 34 9.86 -6.35 18.58
C VAL A 34 8.99 -6.87 17.45
N ILE A 35 9.12 -8.15 17.12
CA ILE A 35 8.31 -8.84 16.12
C ILE A 35 7.39 -9.81 16.85
N ILE A 36 6.12 -9.82 16.47
CA ILE A 36 5.12 -10.78 16.90
C ILE A 36 4.60 -11.48 15.65
N ASP A 37 4.91 -12.77 15.50
CA ASP A 37 4.45 -13.58 14.36
C ASP A 37 3.26 -14.45 14.76
N GLY A 38 2.07 -14.07 14.30
CA GLY A 38 0.78 -14.67 14.62
C GLY A 38 0.52 -14.68 16.12
N ASN A 39 0.22 -15.87 16.64
CA ASN A 39 0.01 -16.09 18.07
C ASN A 39 1.28 -16.45 18.86
N ASN A 40 2.46 -16.37 18.24
CA ASN A 40 3.72 -16.60 18.94
C ASN A 40 4.01 -15.51 19.98
N ALA A 41 4.93 -15.81 20.89
CA ALA A 41 5.46 -14.84 21.83
C ALA A 41 6.25 -13.73 21.10
N PRO A 42 6.29 -12.51 21.64
CA PRO A 42 7.12 -11.44 21.07
C PRO A 42 8.61 -11.83 21.02
N SER A 43 9.31 -11.44 19.95
CA SER A 43 10.74 -11.72 19.76
C SER A 43 11.66 -11.07 20.80
N GLY A 44 11.13 -10.12 21.57
CA GLY A 44 11.85 -9.35 22.58
C GLY A 44 10.91 -8.68 23.59
N THR A 45 11.49 -7.97 24.56
CA THR A 45 10.72 -7.24 25.56
C THR A 45 10.21 -5.92 24.98
N ILE A 46 8.91 -5.67 25.06
CA ILE A 46 8.32 -4.39 24.68
C ILE A 46 8.69 -3.32 25.72
N GLN A 47 9.38 -2.27 25.26
CA GLN A 47 9.81 -1.11 26.04
C GLN A 47 9.04 0.16 25.61
N ASN A 48 9.13 1.23 26.39
CA ASN A 48 8.57 2.53 25.97
C ASN A 48 9.24 2.98 24.68
N GLY A 49 8.47 3.52 23.73
CA GLY A 49 9.00 3.93 22.43
C GLY A 49 9.18 2.81 21.41
N SER A 50 8.93 1.54 21.76
CA SER A 50 9.18 0.42 20.84
C SER A 50 8.30 0.50 19.60
N LEU A 51 8.86 0.16 18.45
CA LEU A 51 8.14 -0.20 17.24
C LEU A 51 7.89 -1.72 17.21
N VAL A 52 6.63 -2.09 17.42
CA VAL A 52 6.16 -3.48 17.43
C VAL A 52 5.56 -3.84 16.08
N CYS A 53 6.10 -4.87 15.45
CA CYS A 53 5.61 -5.36 14.17
C CYS A 53 4.81 -6.65 14.33
N ILE A 54 3.63 -6.70 13.72
CA ILE A 54 2.76 -7.86 13.69
C ILE A 54 2.84 -8.49 12.30
N ARG A 55 3.29 -9.75 12.27
CA ARG A 55 3.35 -10.61 11.10
C ARG A 55 2.31 -11.72 11.28
N GLY A 56 1.64 -12.13 10.22
CA GLY A 56 0.64 -13.21 10.28
C GLY A 56 -0.60 -12.89 11.14
N ASP A 57 -1.52 -13.85 11.20
CA ASP A 57 -2.82 -13.67 11.86
C ASP A 57 -2.72 -13.85 13.37
N ARG A 58 -3.15 -12.82 14.09
CA ARG A 58 -3.16 -12.80 15.56
C ARG A 58 -4.56 -12.61 16.11
N THR A 59 -5.01 -13.62 16.85
CA THR A 59 -6.28 -13.62 17.59
C THR A 59 -6.09 -13.41 19.09
N SER A 60 -4.87 -13.60 19.60
CA SER A 60 -4.55 -13.43 21.02
C SER A 60 -4.26 -11.98 21.40
N ASN A 61 -4.60 -11.63 22.65
CA ASN A 61 -4.35 -10.32 23.23
C ASN A 61 -2.85 -9.98 23.26
N ILE A 62 -2.47 -8.72 23.05
CA ILE A 62 -1.10 -8.23 23.27
C ILE A 62 -1.07 -7.46 24.60
N SER A 63 -0.26 -7.92 25.55
CA SER A 63 0.01 -7.14 26.75
C SER A 63 1.17 -6.17 26.50
N PHE A 64 0.88 -4.87 26.60
CA PHE A 64 1.89 -3.82 26.54
C PHE A 64 2.43 -3.45 27.92
N ASN A 65 2.06 -4.14 29.01
CA ASN A 65 2.66 -3.98 30.35
C ASN A 65 2.84 -2.51 30.82
N ASN A 66 1.83 -1.66 30.56
CA ASN A 66 1.81 -0.22 30.85
C ASN A 66 2.93 0.57 30.16
N ARG A 67 3.34 0.15 28.97
CA ARG A 67 4.27 0.92 28.14
C ARG A 67 3.57 2.09 27.45
N ASN A 68 4.34 3.14 27.22
CA ASN A 68 3.91 4.39 26.60
C ASN A 68 4.71 4.65 25.31
N ASN A 69 4.17 5.53 24.46
CA ASN A 69 4.78 5.95 23.20
C ASN A 69 5.05 4.78 22.24
N ILE A 70 4.20 3.76 22.23
CA ILE A 70 4.37 2.58 21.38
C ILE A 70 3.99 2.93 19.95
N SER A 71 4.79 2.45 18.98
CA SER A 71 4.40 2.44 17.57
C SER A 71 4.10 1.01 17.12
N ILE A 72 3.07 0.82 16.31
CA ILE A 72 2.65 -0.50 15.82
C ILE A 72 2.70 -0.52 14.30
N CYS A 73 3.22 -1.59 13.71
CA CYS A 73 3.17 -1.82 12.26
C CYS A 73 2.58 -3.20 11.98
N ILE A 74 1.56 -3.27 11.13
CA ILE A 74 0.89 -4.52 10.74
C ILE A 74 1.21 -4.77 9.28
N GLU A 75 1.90 -5.87 8.98
CA GLU A 75 2.31 -6.20 7.60
C GLU A 75 1.12 -6.59 6.71
N ASP A 76 1.26 -6.46 5.39
CA ASP A 76 0.28 -6.99 4.45
C ASP A 76 0.09 -8.50 4.64
N GLY A 77 -1.15 -8.95 4.52
CA GLY A 77 -1.53 -10.33 4.78
C GLY A 77 -1.61 -10.71 6.27
N ALA A 78 -1.18 -9.86 7.20
CA ALA A 78 -1.39 -10.05 8.63
C ALA A 78 -2.77 -9.55 9.08
N SER A 79 -3.30 -10.12 10.15
CA SER A 79 -4.51 -9.60 10.80
C SER A 79 -4.35 -9.48 12.31
N TRP A 80 -4.94 -8.44 12.90
CA TRP A 80 -4.97 -8.26 14.33
C TRP A 80 -6.31 -7.70 14.78
N ASN A 81 -6.99 -8.43 15.67
CA ASN A 81 -8.30 -8.03 16.22
C ASN A 81 -8.21 -6.98 17.35
N GLY A 82 -7.12 -6.23 17.42
CA GLY A 82 -6.95 -5.05 18.31
C GLY A 82 -7.19 -5.29 19.79
N ALA A 83 -7.25 -6.55 20.23
CA ALA A 83 -7.23 -6.90 21.63
C ALA A 83 -5.83 -6.58 22.16
N TYR A 84 -5.75 -5.50 22.94
CA TYR A 84 -4.57 -5.17 23.75
C TYR A 84 -4.98 -4.86 25.18
N SER A 85 -4.08 -5.16 26.12
CA SER A 85 -4.20 -4.75 27.51
C SER A 85 -3.01 -3.90 27.92
N GLN A 86 -3.23 -2.97 28.86
CA GLN A 86 -2.18 -2.19 29.49
C GLN A 86 -1.35 -1.35 28.49
N LEU A 87 -1.97 -0.77 27.47
CA LEU A 87 -1.34 0.24 26.62
C LEU A 87 -1.56 1.62 27.23
N SER A 88 -0.51 2.20 27.82
CA SER A 88 -0.60 3.51 28.48
C SER A 88 -0.62 4.67 27.48
N GLY A 89 -0.04 4.49 26.29
CA GLY A 89 -0.19 5.44 25.20
C GLY A 89 0.35 4.91 23.87
N LEU A 90 -0.46 5.09 22.83
CA LEU A 90 -0.07 4.84 21.44
C LEU A 90 0.55 6.13 20.88
N ALA A 91 1.64 6.00 20.13
CA ALA A 91 2.23 7.11 19.37
C ALA A 91 1.72 7.08 17.93
N SER A 92 1.95 5.97 17.24
CA SER A 92 1.56 5.78 15.86
C SER A 92 1.17 4.33 15.55
N LEU A 93 0.34 4.14 14.53
CA LEU A 93 0.03 2.82 14.00
C LEU A 93 0.01 2.87 12.48
N SER A 94 0.75 1.97 11.83
CA SER A 94 0.70 1.76 10.38
C SER A 94 0.07 0.40 10.09
N ASN A 95 -1.07 0.37 9.41
CA ASN A 95 -1.79 -0.86 9.08
C ASN A 95 -1.73 -1.15 7.57
N TYR A 96 -1.01 -2.18 7.16
CA TYR A 96 -1.04 -2.69 5.78
C TYR A 96 -1.92 -3.95 5.63
N GLY A 97 -2.26 -4.60 6.74
CA GLY A 97 -3.11 -5.79 6.81
C GLY A 97 -4.56 -5.50 7.20
N ASN A 98 -5.14 -6.38 8.01
CA ASN A 98 -6.50 -6.23 8.54
C ASN A 98 -6.48 -5.96 10.06
N LEU A 99 -6.98 -4.81 10.48
CA LEU A 99 -7.01 -4.38 11.86
C LEU A 99 -8.45 -4.14 12.31
N SER A 100 -8.80 -4.65 13.49
CA SER A 100 -10.07 -4.32 14.13
C SER A 100 -9.81 -3.77 15.52
N ILE A 101 -10.19 -2.52 15.79
CA ILE A 101 -10.05 -1.87 17.09
C ILE A 101 -11.43 -1.55 17.65
N SER A 102 -11.78 -2.20 18.75
CA SER A 102 -13.04 -1.99 19.47
C SER A 102 -12.98 -0.83 20.47
N ASN A 103 -11.79 -0.52 21.01
CA ASN A 103 -11.60 0.52 22.01
C ASN A 103 -10.54 1.52 21.55
N SER A 104 -10.83 2.83 21.64
CA SER A 104 -9.82 3.85 21.33
C SER A 104 -8.58 3.68 22.24
N PRO A 105 -7.36 3.70 21.68
CA PRO A 105 -6.14 3.79 22.45
C PRO A 105 -6.10 5.08 23.28
N ASN A 106 -5.43 4.99 24.43
CA ASN A 106 -5.13 6.14 25.28
C ASN A 106 -4.08 7.06 24.63
N GLY A 107 -4.11 8.33 25.00
CA GLY A 107 -3.17 9.35 24.51
C GLY A 107 -3.58 10.01 23.19
N ASN A 108 -2.66 10.81 22.65
CA ASN A 108 -2.74 11.39 21.32
C ASN A 108 -1.97 10.50 20.37
N TRP A 109 -2.60 10.07 19.27
CA TRP A 109 -2.01 9.12 18.34
C TRP A 109 -2.37 9.45 16.91
N SER A 110 -1.59 8.89 15.98
CA SER A 110 -1.88 8.90 14.54
C SER A 110 -1.97 7.47 13.99
N ILE A 111 -3.07 7.13 13.33
CA ILE A 111 -3.24 5.87 12.61
C ILE A 111 -3.14 6.14 11.11
N PHE A 112 -2.28 5.39 10.43
CA PHE A 112 -2.12 5.35 8.99
C PHE A 112 -2.63 4.00 8.48
N ASN A 113 -3.81 3.98 7.88
CA ASN A 113 -4.44 2.77 7.38
C ASN A 113 -4.24 2.63 5.87
N TYR A 114 -3.49 1.63 5.42
CA TYR A 114 -3.30 1.26 4.02
C TYR A 114 -4.07 -0.02 3.65
N GLY A 115 -4.41 -0.85 4.64
CA GLY A 115 -5.22 -2.06 4.49
C GLY A 115 -6.67 -1.85 4.90
N VAL A 116 -7.22 -2.77 5.69
CA VAL A 116 -8.60 -2.69 6.22
C VAL A 116 -8.55 -2.35 7.70
N LEU A 117 -9.22 -1.27 8.11
CA LEU A 117 -9.38 -0.85 9.50
C LEU A 117 -10.85 -0.85 9.89
N ASN A 118 -11.23 -1.72 10.82
CA ASN A 118 -12.54 -1.73 11.46
C ASN A 118 -12.43 -0.99 12.80
N TRP A 119 -13.22 0.08 12.98
CA TRP A 119 -13.12 0.99 14.11
C TRP A 119 -14.48 1.24 14.76
N ASN A 120 -14.62 0.95 16.06
CA ASN A 120 -15.91 1.03 16.75
C ASN A 120 -15.93 2.06 17.89
N SER A 121 -15.20 3.16 17.77
CA SER A 121 -15.08 4.17 18.84
C SER A 121 -15.13 5.62 18.35
N THR A 122 -15.37 6.56 19.27
CA THR A 122 -15.28 8.02 19.03
C THR A 122 -13.83 8.45 18.75
N ILE A 123 -13.64 9.40 17.85
CA ILE A 123 -12.35 10.06 17.62
C ILE A 123 -12.41 11.45 18.25
N SER A 124 -11.64 11.67 19.30
CA SER A 124 -11.67 12.94 20.05
C SER A 124 -10.27 13.39 20.45
N SER A 125 -10.15 14.66 20.84
CA SER A 125 -8.87 15.27 21.20
C SER A 125 -7.91 15.29 19.99
N ASN A 126 -6.60 15.39 20.19
CA ASN A 126 -5.61 15.44 19.11
C ASN A 126 -5.34 14.06 18.47
N LYS A 127 -6.35 13.20 18.33
CA LYS A 127 -6.26 11.90 17.68
C LYS A 127 -6.48 12.04 16.18
N SER A 128 -5.70 11.29 15.40
CA SER A 128 -5.71 11.40 13.94
C SER A 128 -5.84 10.04 13.26
N ILE A 129 -6.75 9.93 12.30
CA ILE A 129 -6.81 8.79 11.36
C ILE A 129 -6.58 9.31 9.95
N TYR A 130 -5.57 8.73 9.30
CA TYR A 130 -5.25 8.88 7.89
C TYR A 130 -5.56 7.57 7.19
N ASN A 131 -6.65 7.53 6.44
CA ASN A 131 -7.10 6.33 5.72
C ASN A 131 -6.73 6.41 4.24
N TYR A 132 -5.90 5.51 3.79
CA TYR A 132 -5.54 5.27 2.39
C TYR A 132 -6.11 3.93 1.86
N GLY A 133 -6.62 3.08 2.76
CA GLY A 133 -7.27 1.81 2.44
C GLY A 133 -8.78 1.83 2.65
N GLU A 134 -9.31 0.80 3.30
CA GLU A 134 -10.71 0.70 3.69
C GLU A 134 -10.86 0.96 5.19
N LEU A 135 -11.70 1.94 5.56
CA LEU A 135 -12.03 2.27 6.94
C LEU A 135 -13.51 2.04 7.20
N ASN A 136 -13.81 1.14 8.12
CA ASN A 136 -15.17 0.74 8.46
C ASN A 136 -15.50 1.13 9.90
N PHE A 137 -16.59 1.88 10.10
CA PHE A 137 -17.14 2.15 11.41
C PHE A 137 -18.40 1.31 11.64
N GLY A 138 -18.33 0.34 12.55
CA GLY A 138 -19.41 -0.60 12.85
C GLY A 138 -20.51 -0.06 13.78
N SER A 139 -20.35 1.17 14.26
CA SER A 139 -21.35 1.90 15.03
C SER A 139 -21.28 3.40 14.71
N GLY A 140 -22.26 4.16 15.22
CA GLY A 140 -22.29 5.62 15.05
C GLY A 140 -20.99 6.27 15.51
N LEU A 141 -20.53 7.27 14.76
CA LEU A 141 -19.26 7.95 14.99
C LEU A 141 -19.46 9.36 15.52
N VAL A 142 -18.64 9.76 16.49
CA VAL A 142 -18.46 11.16 16.85
C VAL A 142 -17.00 11.54 16.57
N VAL A 143 -16.79 12.66 15.88
CA VAL A 143 -15.46 13.29 15.73
C VAL A 143 -15.49 14.65 16.41
N SER A 144 -14.55 14.93 17.32
CA SER A 144 -14.57 16.16 18.12
C SER A 144 -13.19 16.64 18.60
N SER A 145 -13.16 17.87 19.14
CA SER A 145 -12.05 18.38 19.96
C SER A 145 -10.67 18.37 19.28
N ALA A 146 -10.57 18.91 18.07
CA ALA A 146 -9.32 18.95 17.27
C ALA A 146 -8.87 17.59 16.68
N ALA A 147 -9.76 16.60 16.66
CA ALA A 147 -9.50 15.34 15.96
C ALA A 147 -9.37 15.54 14.45
N THR A 148 -8.52 14.72 13.83
CA THR A 148 -8.30 14.71 12.39
C THR A 148 -8.79 13.38 11.80
N LEU A 149 -9.66 13.47 10.80
CA LEU A 149 -10.05 12.33 9.97
C LEU A 149 -9.82 12.71 8.51
N ILE A 150 -8.80 12.13 7.91
CA ILE A 150 -8.47 12.33 6.50
C ILE A 150 -8.57 10.95 5.85
N SER A 151 -9.48 10.80 4.91
CA SER A 151 -9.54 9.62 4.05
C SER A 151 -9.22 9.99 2.62
N ASN A 152 -8.40 9.17 1.98
CA ASN A 152 -8.10 9.10 0.57
C ASN A 152 -8.49 7.76 -0.06
N GLY A 153 -8.98 6.81 0.76
CA GLY A 153 -9.50 5.52 0.30
C GLY A 153 -11.03 5.42 0.44
N THR A 154 -11.52 4.23 0.77
CA THR A 154 -12.95 3.98 1.02
C THR A 154 -13.26 4.13 2.50
N VAL A 155 -14.32 4.86 2.84
CA VAL A 155 -14.85 4.90 4.21
C VAL A 155 -16.31 4.49 4.25
N ASN A 156 -16.64 3.58 5.15
CA ASN A 156 -18.00 3.15 5.40
C ASN A 156 -18.36 3.44 6.86
N PHE A 157 -19.40 4.25 7.08
CA PHE A 157 -19.92 4.56 8.40
C PHE A 157 -21.28 3.90 8.57
N SER A 158 -21.46 3.18 9.67
CA SER A 158 -22.76 2.67 10.06
C SER A 158 -23.39 3.51 11.17
N GLY A 159 -24.71 3.75 11.08
CA GLY A 159 -25.43 4.53 12.08
C GLY A 159 -25.20 6.05 11.97
N LEU A 160 -25.52 6.77 13.06
CA LEU A 160 -25.45 8.23 13.13
C LEU A 160 -23.99 8.71 13.22
N THR A 161 -23.58 9.61 12.32
CA THR A 161 -22.28 10.29 12.40
C THR A 161 -22.43 11.76 12.79
N THR A 162 -21.66 12.22 13.77
CA THR A 162 -21.64 13.61 14.24
C THR A 162 -20.24 14.19 14.15
N PHE A 163 -20.09 15.28 13.40
CA PHE A 163 -18.86 16.05 13.31
C PHE A 163 -18.99 17.35 14.12
N ASN A 164 -18.24 17.44 15.22
CA ASN A 164 -18.20 18.58 16.11
C ASN A 164 -17.16 19.63 15.69
N SER A 165 -17.32 20.84 16.21
CA SER A 165 -16.46 21.99 15.91
C SER A 165 -14.97 21.70 16.16
N ASN A 166 -14.13 22.36 15.36
CA ASN A 166 -12.66 22.26 15.37
C ASN A 166 -12.06 20.94 14.88
N SER A 167 -12.86 19.99 14.41
CA SER A 167 -12.35 18.76 13.77
C SER A 167 -11.90 19.04 12.34
N ILE A 168 -10.82 18.40 11.89
CA ILE A 168 -10.35 18.45 10.50
C ILE A 168 -10.88 17.22 9.77
N ILE A 169 -11.86 17.39 8.89
CA ILE A 169 -12.48 16.28 8.16
C ILE A 169 -12.23 16.45 6.65
N LYS A 170 -11.53 15.49 6.06
CA LYS A 170 -11.35 15.38 4.60
C LYS A 170 -11.76 13.99 4.13
N LEU A 171 -12.70 13.93 3.19
CA LEU A 171 -13.28 12.70 2.66
C LEU A 171 -13.02 12.66 1.15
N ILE A 172 -11.91 12.05 0.76
CA ILE A 172 -11.46 11.91 -0.61
C ILE A 172 -11.66 10.45 -1.03
N GLY A 173 -12.24 10.23 -2.20
CA GLY A 173 -12.61 8.90 -2.69
C GLY A 173 -14.09 8.59 -2.46
N MET A 174 -14.36 7.37 -1.99
CA MET A 174 -15.71 6.89 -1.73
C MET A 174 -16.00 6.93 -0.24
N SER A 175 -17.03 7.69 0.16
CA SER A 175 -17.50 7.77 1.53
C SER A 175 -18.98 7.43 1.61
N ASN A 176 -19.31 6.35 2.31
CA ASN A 176 -20.67 5.85 2.45
C ASN A 176 -21.12 5.93 3.90
N PHE A 177 -22.21 6.63 4.17
CA PHE A 177 -22.84 6.73 5.48
C PHE A 177 -24.20 6.04 5.40
N SER A 178 -24.37 4.91 6.08
CA SER A 178 -25.65 4.19 6.07
C SER A 178 -26.72 4.83 6.96
N GLY A 179 -26.34 5.73 7.88
CA GLY A 179 -27.24 6.51 8.70
C GLY A 179 -27.25 8.00 8.37
N SER A 180 -27.70 8.81 9.32
CA SER A 180 -27.72 10.27 9.22
C SER A 180 -26.35 10.87 9.55
N VAL A 181 -26.10 12.08 9.05
CA VAL A 181 -24.88 12.86 9.34
C VAL A 181 -25.27 14.23 9.89
N ILE A 182 -24.67 14.60 11.02
CA ILE A 182 -24.85 15.91 11.66
C ILE A 182 -23.51 16.65 11.64
N LEU A 183 -23.46 17.80 10.97
CA LEU A 183 -22.36 18.75 11.07
C LEU A 183 -22.79 19.84 12.05
N ASN A 184 -22.12 19.88 13.21
CA ASN A 184 -22.34 20.94 14.19
C ASN A 184 -21.71 22.26 13.75
N SER A 185 -22.02 23.33 14.48
CA SER A 185 -21.65 24.68 14.08
C SER A 185 -20.14 24.86 13.91
N ASN A 186 -19.74 25.59 12.87
CA ASN A 186 -18.33 25.83 12.51
C ASN A 186 -17.52 24.57 12.16
N THR A 187 -18.18 23.49 11.75
CA THR A 187 -17.52 22.29 11.20
C THR A 187 -17.41 22.40 9.68
N ILE A 188 -16.23 22.13 9.14
CA ILE A 188 -15.99 22.05 7.70
C ILE A 188 -15.64 20.61 7.34
N VAL A 189 -16.38 20.03 6.40
CA VAL A 189 -16.05 18.77 5.74
C VAL A 189 -15.58 19.09 4.32
N GLU A 190 -14.34 18.75 4.02
CA GLU A 190 -13.80 18.85 2.67
C GLU A 190 -13.97 17.51 1.97
N MET A 191 -14.38 17.51 0.71
CA MET A 191 -14.59 16.27 -0.03
C MET A 191 -14.07 16.31 -1.46
N ALA A 192 -13.63 15.15 -1.95
CA ALA A 192 -13.40 14.92 -3.36
C ALA A 192 -13.86 13.50 -3.72
N GLY A 193 -14.53 13.32 -4.86
CA GLY A 193 -15.14 12.06 -5.27
C GLY A 193 -16.60 11.96 -4.85
N TYR A 194 -16.97 10.82 -4.24
CA TYR A 194 -18.33 10.40 -3.98
C TYR A 194 -18.63 10.35 -2.48
N LEU A 195 -19.60 11.15 -2.02
CA LEU A 195 -20.12 11.14 -0.66
C LEU A 195 -21.60 10.74 -0.68
N ALA A 196 -21.92 9.55 -0.18
CA ALA A 196 -23.29 9.07 -0.01
C ALA A 196 -23.72 9.03 1.45
N ILE A 197 -24.93 9.53 1.72
CA ILE A 197 -25.56 9.54 3.03
C ILE A 197 -26.96 8.97 2.85
N SER A 198 -27.22 7.77 3.35
CA SER A 198 -28.55 7.14 3.23
C SER A 198 -29.61 7.86 4.09
N GLY A 199 -29.21 8.42 5.23
CA GLY A 199 -30.10 9.15 6.15
C GLY A 199 -30.24 10.64 5.83
N THR A 200 -30.55 11.43 6.86
CA THR A 200 -30.61 12.90 6.78
C THR A 200 -29.21 13.50 6.90
N LEU A 201 -28.92 14.52 6.09
CA LEU A 201 -27.79 15.41 6.27
C LEU A 201 -28.28 16.68 6.99
N GLN A 202 -27.80 16.91 8.20
CA GLN A 202 -28.09 18.11 8.98
C GLN A 202 -26.88 19.02 9.04
N LEU A 203 -27.02 20.23 8.50
CA LEU A 203 -26.03 21.30 8.55
C LEU A 203 -26.48 22.36 9.56
N ASN A 204 -25.80 22.44 10.71
CA ASN A 204 -26.03 23.49 11.70
C ASN A 204 -25.32 24.81 11.30
N SER A 205 -25.56 25.89 12.03
CA SER A 205 -25.11 27.25 11.68
C SER A 205 -23.61 27.33 11.38
N ASN A 206 -23.23 27.91 10.25
CA ASN A 206 -21.84 28.05 9.77
C ASN A 206 -21.10 26.72 9.52
N SER A 207 -21.79 25.57 9.50
CA SER A 207 -21.20 24.34 9.02
C SER A 207 -21.11 24.34 7.49
N GLN A 208 -20.09 23.67 6.96
CA GLN A 208 -19.84 23.64 5.52
C GLN A 208 -19.47 22.24 5.02
N ILE A 209 -20.00 21.90 3.85
CA ILE A 209 -19.41 20.89 2.97
C ILE A 209 -18.77 21.65 1.81
N ARG A 210 -17.48 21.41 1.53
CA ARG A 210 -16.78 22.01 0.40
C ARG A 210 -16.12 20.95 -0.46
N SER A 211 -16.36 21.02 -1.76
CA SER A 211 -15.63 20.22 -2.74
C SER A 211 -14.19 20.72 -2.90
N LEU A 212 -13.23 19.80 -3.01
CA LEU A 212 -11.83 20.03 -3.38
C LEU A 212 -11.65 19.98 -4.91
N ASN A 213 -10.51 20.49 -5.41
CA ASN A 213 -10.20 20.42 -6.84
C ASN A 213 -9.52 19.10 -7.21
N ASN A 214 -10.30 18.07 -7.55
CA ASN A 214 -9.81 16.80 -8.07
C ASN A 214 -9.81 16.74 -9.61
N ASN A 215 -10.11 17.84 -10.32
CA ASN A 215 -10.28 17.89 -11.78
C ASN A 215 -11.34 16.91 -12.35
N VAL A 216 -12.02 16.13 -11.51
CA VAL A 216 -13.19 15.33 -11.82
C VAL A 216 -14.41 15.84 -11.07
N CYS A 217 -15.58 15.42 -11.49
CA CYS A 217 -16.81 15.81 -10.85
C CYS A 217 -16.92 15.21 -9.43
N ASN A 218 -17.49 15.99 -8.50
CA ASN A 218 -17.77 15.59 -7.13
C ASN A 218 -19.27 15.38 -6.94
N SER A 219 -19.67 14.42 -6.12
CA SER A 219 -21.10 14.18 -5.87
C SER A 219 -21.42 13.93 -4.41
N LEU A 220 -22.44 14.64 -3.93
CA LEU A 220 -23.09 14.45 -2.65
C LEU A 220 -24.49 13.87 -2.87
N ASN A 221 -24.69 12.62 -2.47
CA ASN A 221 -25.95 11.91 -2.59
C ASN A 221 -26.57 11.70 -1.21
N VAL A 222 -27.70 12.35 -0.93
CA VAL A 222 -28.43 12.22 0.35
C VAL A 222 -29.75 11.50 0.12
N GLY A 223 -29.98 10.38 0.80
CA GLY A 223 -31.21 9.59 0.73
C GLY A 223 -32.37 10.28 1.44
N GLY A 224 -32.14 10.77 2.66
CA GLY A 224 -33.10 11.54 3.46
C GLY A 224 -33.19 13.02 3.06
N THR A 225 -33.49 13.86 4.05
CA THR A 225 -33.57 15.33 3.89
C THR A 225 -32.19 15.98 4.04
N ILE A 226 -32.03 17.16 3.43
CA ILE A 226 -30.89 18.05 3.68
C ILE A 226 -31.45 19.26 4.45
N THR A 227 -31.24 19.31 5.76
CA THR A 227 -31.66 20.47 6.58
C THR A 227 -30.51 21.46 6.63
N ASN A 228 -30.79 22.73 6.31
CA ASN A 228 -29.73 23.68 6.06
C ASN A 228 -29.83 24.97 6.88
N LEU A 229 -28.94 25.08 7.87
CA LEU A 229 -28.48 26.35 8.44
C LEU A 229 -27.01 26.64 8.05
N GLY A 230 -26.40 25.80 7.20
CA GLY A 230 -25.00 25.88 6.75
C GLY A 230 -24.87 26.13 5.25
N THR A 231 -23.76 25.69 4.66
CA THR A 231 -23.45 25.88 3.23
C THR A 231 -22.87 24.62 2.59
N ILE A 232 -23.28 24.31 1.36
CA ILE A 232 -22.68 23.29 0.49
C ILE A 232 -22.06 24.03 -0.69
N SER A 233 -20.74 24.01 -0.78
CA SER A 233 -19.97 24.80 -1.74
C SER A 233 -19.20 23.91 -2.70
N GLY A 234 -19.22 24.29 -3.97
CA GLY A 234 -18.36 23.70 -4.98
C GLY A 234 -16.91 24.17 -4.83
N SER A 235 -16.10 23.86 -5.84
CA SER A 235 -14.71 24.27 -5.92
C SER A 235 -14.53 25.75 -6.33
N GLY A 236 -15.59 26.42 -6.79
CA GLY A 236 -15.54 27.82 -7.27
C GLY A 236 -14.77 28.01 -8.58
N LEU A 237 -14.37 26.91 -9.24
CA LEU A 237 -13.64 26.91 -10.50
C LEU A 237 -14.62 26.89 -11.67
N GLN A 238 -14.42 27.80 -12.64
CA GLN A 238 -15.21 27.91 -13.87
C GLN A 238 -14.77 26.91 -14.96
N ILE A 239 -13.76 26.09 -14.65
CA ILE A 239 -13.20 25.11 -15.58
C ILE A 239 -14.15 23.91 -15.61
N PRO A 240 -14.49 23.36 -16.79
CA PRO A 240 -15.28 22.15 -16.87
C PRO A 240 -14.60 21.06 -16.04
N ASN A 241 -15.40 20.33 -15.25
CA ASN A 241 -15.03 19.09 -14.54
C ASN A 241 -14.65 19.19 -13.05
N SER A 242 -14.97 20.25 -12.29
CA SER A 242 -15.00 20.13 -10.81
C SER A 242 -16.22 20.75 -10.10
N PRO A 243 -17.44 20.74 -10.68
CA PRO A 243 -18.63 21.10 -9.91
C PRO A 243 -18.90 20.06 -8.82
N LEU A 244 -19.58 20.51 -7.76
CA LEU A 244 -20.18 19.61 -6.77
C LEU A 244 -21.65 19.40 -7.13
N TYR A 245 -22.00 18.19 -7.55
CA TYR A 245 -23.38 17.81 -7.77
C TYR A 245 -24.02 17.32 -6.48
N VAL A 246 -25.13 17.93 -6.11
CA VAL A 246 -25.97 17.47 -5.01
C VAL A 246 -27.22 16.83 -5.62
N ASN A 247 -27.57 15.62 -5.19
CA ASN A 247 -28.69 14.89 -5.80
C ASN A 247 -30.06 15.57 -5.62
N LYS A 248 -30.19 16.49 -4.66
CA LYS A 248 -31.40 17.28 -4.40
C LYS A 248 -31.08 18.63 -3.79
N ALA A 249 -32.00 19.58 -3.90
CA ALA A 249 -31.86 20.89 -3.28
C ALA A 249 -31.92 20.80 -1.74
N PRO A 250 -31.07 21.53 -1.00
CA PRO A 250 -31.25 21.73 0.43
C PRO A 250 -32.57 22.42 0.76
N VAL A 251 -33.13 22.16 1.94
CA VAL A 251 -34.24 22.98 2.46
C VAL A 251 -33.69 24.37 2.81
N GLY A 252 -33.91 25.35 1.92
CA GLY A 252 -33.37 26.72 2.01
C GLY A 252 -32.33 27.04 0.91
N ASN A 253 -31.77 28.25 0.92
CA ASN A 253 -30.68 28.63 0.01
C ASN A 253 -29.34 28.15 0.60
N GLY A 254 -28.83 27.02 0.11
CA GLY A 254 -27.66 26.36 0.69
C GLY A 254 -26.52 26.00 -0.25
N LEU A 255 -26.67 26.23 -1.56
CA LEU A 255 -25.66 25.90 -2.56
C LEU A 255 -24.88 27.16 -2.97
N SER A 256 -23.55 27.07 -3.03
CA SER A 256 -22.67 28.16 -3.49
C SER A 256 -21.49 27.65 -4.33
N ASP A 257 -20.74 28.58 -4.93
CA ASP A 257 -19.42 28.34 -5.53
C ASP A 257 -19.38 27.19 -6.54
N GLY A 258 -20.41 27.08 -7.39
CA GLY A 258 -20.50 26.05 -8.43
C GLY A 258 -21.06 24.70 -7.95
N ALA A 259 -21.58 24.62 -6.73
CA ALA A 259 -22.45 23.51 -6.33
C ALA A 259 -23.79 23.64 -7.06
N THR A 260 -24.26 22.54 -7.65
CA THR A 260 -25.53 22.50 -8.40
C THR A 260 -26.31 21.24 -8.08
N VAL A 261 -27.63 21.30 -8.26
CA VAL A 261 -28.47 20.10 -8.18
C VAL A 261 -28.30 19.29 -9.47
N GLY A 262 -28.07 17.99 -9.35
CA GLY A 262 -27.98 17.08 -10.49
C GLY A 262 -27.20 15.81 -10.17
N SER A 263 -26.75 15.14 -11.23
CA SER A 263 -25.89 13.96 -11.14
C SER A 263 -24.55 14.22 -11.80
N CYS A 264 -23.52 13.59 -11.25
CA CYS A 264 -22.21 13.58 -11.84
C CYS A 264 -22.26 12.85 -13.20
N PRO A 265 -21.71 13.41 -14.29
CA PRO A 265 -21.53 12.66 -15.51
C PRO A 265 -20.61 11.46 -15.26
N THR A 266 -20.90 10.33 -15.88
CA THR A 266 -20.04 9.15 -15.80
C THR A 266 -18.71 9.48 -16.47
N ALA A 267 -17.64 9.55 -15.68
CA ALA A 267 -16.27 9.64 -16.17
C ALA A 267 -15.52 8.37 -15.73
N SER A 268 -14.74 7.77 -16.64
CA SER A 268 -13.89 6.64 -16.26
C SER A 268 -12.76 7.15 -15.38
N CYS A 269 -12.66 6.61 -14.17
CA CYS A 269 -11.62 6.99 -13.24
C CYS A 269 -10.25 6.43 -13.63
N VAL A 270 -10.28 5.22 -14.21
CA VAL A 270 -9.11 4.50 -14.69
C VAL A 270 -9.15 4.37 -16.22
N GLU A 271 -8.01 4.61 -16.84
CA GLU A 271 -7.73 4.23 -18.22
C GLU A 271 -6.76 3.05 -18.19
N MET A 272 -7.01 2.02 -18.99
CA MET A 272 -6.12 0.86 -19.13
C MET A 272 -5.62 0.78 -20.57
N ILE A 273 -4.30 0.74 -20.73
CA ILE A 273 -3.63 0.63 -22.02
C ILE A 273 -2.76 -0.62 -22.02
N GLU A 274 -2.91 -1.46 -23.04
CA GLU A 274 -2.08 -2.64 -23.23
C GLU A 274 -0.98 -2.37 -24.26
N ILE A 275 0.25 -2.78 -23.97
CA ILE A 275 1.42 -2.63 -24.84
C ILE A 275 2.00 -4.01 -25.09
N THR A 276 1.93 -4.51 -26.31
CA THR A 276 2.56 -5.79 -26.67
C THR A 276 4.08 -5.68 -26.62
N THR A 277 4.73 -6.67 -26.02
CA THR A 277 6.19 -6.82 -25.99
C THR A 277 6.60 -8.08 -26.76
N SER A 278 7.89 -8.30 -26.97
CA SER A 278 8.37 -9.48 -27.70
C SER A 278 8.05 -10.81 -27.00
N THR A 279 7.78 -10.81 -25.70
CA THR A 279 7.61 -12.02 -24.87
C THR A 279 6.34 -11.98 -24.01
N GLY A 280 5.41 -11.05 -24.30
CA GLY A 280 4.22 -10.84 -23.49
C GLY A 280 3.60 -9.47 -23.77
N PHE A 281 3.16 -8.79 -22.73
CA PHE A 281 2.57 -7.47 -22.82
C PHE A 281 2.62 -6.75 -21.47
N ASP A 282 2.49 -5.43 -21.50
CA ASP A 282 2.32 -4.62 -20.29
C ASP A 282 0.91 -4.05 -20.26
N ARG A 283 0.28 -4.03 -19.08
CA ARG A 283 -0.94 -3.25 -18.85
C ARG A 283 -0.62 -2.05 -17.98
N VAL A 284 -0.91 -0.86 -18.51
CA VAL A 284 -0.70 0.42 -17.84
C VAL A 284 -2.05 0.96 -17.40
N TYR A 285 -2.27 1.00 -16.08
CA TYR A 285 -3.45 1.56 -15.45
C TYR A 285 -3.15 3.00 -15.02
N ILE A 286 -3.98 3.95 -15.47
CA ILE A 286 -3.79 5.37 -15.25
C ILE A 286 -5.02 5.90 -14.51
N PHE A 287 -4.85 6.20 -13.23
CA PHE A 287 -5.90 6.71 -12.36
C PHE A 287 -5.85 8.24 -12.33
N SER A 288 -6.97 8.86 -12.71
CA SER A 288 -7.17 10.32 -12.65
C SER A 288 -8.05 10.75 -11.47
N CYS A 289 -8.62 9.78 -10.75
CA CYS A 289 -9.30 9.95 -9.47
C CYS A 289 -9.09 8.69 -8.59
N THR A 290 -9.57 8.74 -7.35
CA THR A 290 -9.52 7.60 -6.42
C THR A 290 -10.48 6.49 -6.86
N ASP A 291 -9.96 5.26 -6.95
CA ASP A 291 -10.71 4.04 -7.27
C ASP A 291 -9.93 2.80 -6.75
N ASN A 292 -10.33 1.59 -7.16
CA ASN A 292 -9.63 0.35 -6.84
C ASN A 292 -8.99 -0.25 -8.09
N LEU A 293 -7.74 -0.70 -7.97
CA LEU A 293 -7.14 -1.61 -8.92
C LEU A 293 -7.56 -3.05 -8.58
N ILE A 294 -8.08 -3.75 -9.58
CA ILE A 294 -8.32 -5.19 -9.52
C ILE A 294 -7.55 -5.80 -10.68
N LEU A 295 -6.56 -6.64 -10.37
CA LEU A 295 -5.84 -7.36 -11.41
C LEU A 295 -6.73 -8.48 -11.97
N PRO A 296 -6.91 -8.55 -13.31
CA PRO A 296 -7.70 -9.60 -13.93
C PRO A 296 -7.06 -10.97 -13.71
N GLU A 297 -7.88 -12.02 -13.68
CA GLU A 297 -7.40 -13.40 -13.64
C GLU A 297 -6.39 -13.66 -14.77
N LEU A 298 -5.31 -14.36 -14.43
CA LEU A 298 -4.28 -14.74 -15.40
C LEU A 298 -4.77 -15.89 -16.25
N LEU A 299 -4.51 -15.84 -17.55
CA LEU A 299 -4.63 -17.02 -18.40
C LEU A 299 -3.59 -18.08 -17.98
N PRO A 300 -3.81 -19.38 -18.30
CA PRO A 300 -2.90 -20.46 -17.91
C PRO A 300 -1.45 -20.26 -18.35
N ASP A 301 -1.23 -19.50 -19.42
CA ASP A 301 0.04 -19.17 -20.03
C ASP A 301 0.57 -17.77 -19.64
N GLU A 302 -0.12 -17.03 -18.76
CA GLU A 302 0.30 -15.70 -18.33
C GLU A 302 0.96 -15.72 -16.95
N GLN A 303 2.02 -14.92 -16.77
CA GLN A 303 2.64 -14.67 -15.48
C GLN A 303 2.97 -13.19 -15.30
N ILE A 304 2.67 -12.64 -14.11
CA ILE A 304 3.14 -11.29 -13.72
C ILE A 304 4.65 -11.36 -13.45
N ILE A 305 5.42 -10.58 -14.19
CA ILE A 305 6.87 -10.46 -14.04
C ILE A 305 7.23 -9.37 -13.03
N ASP A 306 6.58 -8.21 -13.19
CA ASP A 306 6.89 -7.01 -12.43
C ASP A 306 5.65 -6.12 -12.33
N VAL A 307 5.58 -5.38 -11.23
CA VAL A 307 4.62 -4.29 -11.07
C VAL A 307 5.40 -3.08 -10.61
N SER A 308 5.27 -1.99 -11.38
CA SER A 308 5.79 -0.68 -11.01
C SER A 308 4.65 0.31 -10.82
N ALA A 309 4.86 1.28 -9.94
CA ALA A 309 3.93 2.37 -9.74
C ALA A 309 4.67 3.71 -9.67
N THR A 310 4.06 4.75 -10.23
CA THR A 310 4.48 6.13 -10.06
C THR A 310 3.27 6.97 -9.68
N LEU A 311 3.44 7.76 -8.61
CA LEU A 311 2.42 8.59 -8.02
C LEU A 311 2.83 10.04 -8.18
N VAL A 312 1.90 10.89 -8.56
CA VAL A 312 2.02 12.35 -8.57
C VAL A 312 1.01 12.90 -7.58
N GLY A 313 1.46 13.73 -6.64
CA GLY A 313 0.56 14.37 -5.66
C GLY A 313 -0.32 15.46 -6.30
N GLY A 314 -1.37 15.88 -5.61
CA GLY A 314 -2.11 17.09 -6.01
C GLY A 314 -1.26 18.33 -5.80
N ALA A 315 -1.38 19.35 -6.64
CA ALA A 315 -0.55 20.56 -6.55
C ALA A 315 -1.13 21.62 -5.61
N GLY A 316 -0.30 22.57 -5.16
CA GLY A 316 -0.75 23.72 -4.40
C GLY A 316 -1.44 24.79 -5.26
N GLY A 317 -2.36 25.55 -4.65
CA GLY A 317 -2.97 26.73 -5.26
C GLY A 317 -2.09 27.98 -5.11
N GLY A 318 -2.28 28.96 -5.99
CA GLY A 318 -1.56 30.23 -5.95
C GLY A 318 -2.03 31.18 -4.83
N GLY A 319 -1.18 32.13 -4.47
CA GLY A 319 -1.51 33.17 -3.50
C GLY A 319 -2.41 34.28 -4.04
N PHE A 320 -2.86 35.16 -3.13
CA PHE A 320 -3.67 36.34 -3.41
C PHE A 320 -2.83 37.62 -3.29
N GLY A 321 -2.92 38.49 -4.28
CA GLY A 321 -2.42 39.86 -4.23
C GLY A 321 -1.58 40.27 -5.43
N GLU A 322 -1.13 41.52 -5.42
CA GLU A 322 -0.37 42.14 -6.51
C GLU A 322 1.06 41.59 -6.65
N ALA A 323 1.56 40.93 -5.60
CA ALA A 323 2.86 40.28 -5.57
C ALA A 323 2.79 38.97 -4.77
N ALA A 324 1.88 38.10 -5.18
CA ALA A 324 1.68 36.79 -4.58
C ALA A 324 2.51 35.72 -5.31
N GLY A 325 2.88 34.67 -4.59
CA GLY A 325 3.64 33.55 -5.13
C GLY A 325 2.75 32.49 -5.76
N GLY A 326 3.31 31.76 -6.73
CA GLY A 326 2.64 30.63 -7.39
C GLY A 326 2.60 29.38 -6.51
N GLY A 327 1.64 28.49 -6.74
CA GLY A 327 1.56 27.19 -6.06
C GLY A 327 2.63 26.21 -6.53
N GLY A 328 3.16 25.39 -5.64
CA GLY A 328 4.12 24.33 -5.97
C GLY A 328 3.43 23.13 -6.62
N SER A 329 4.16 22.40 -7.47
CA SER A 329 3.68 21.14 -8.02
C SER A 329 3.49 20.06 -6.95
N GLY A 330 2.70 19.03 -7.25
CA GLY A 330 2.75 17.78 -6.50
C GLY A 330 4.15 17.17 -6.54
N GLY A 331 4.48 16.41 -5.50
CA GLY A 331 5.67 15.56 -5.51
C GLY A 331 5.48 14.37 -6.45
N ILE A 332 6.57 13.66 -6.72
CA ILE A 332 6.57 12.41 -7.47
C ILE A 332 7.29 11.33 -6.67
N THR A 333 6.65 10.15 -6.54
CA THR A 333 7.21 8.97 -5.89
C THR A 333 7.03 7.77 -6.80
N SER A 334 8.07 6.94 -6.97
CA SER A 334 8.04 5.74 -7.80
C SER A 334 8.56 4.53 -7.05
N SER A 335 8.05 3.35 -7.39
CA SER A 335 8.55 2.07 -6.92
C SER A 335 8.38 0.99 -7.99
N ASN A 336 9.24 -0.02 -7.95
CA ASN A 336 9.21 -1.21 -8.81
C ASN A 336 9.09 -2.46 -7.94
N ALA A 337 8.89 -3.63 -8.54
CA ALA A 337 8.79 -4.92 -7.85
C ALA A 337 7.71 -4.96 -6.76
N ILE A 338 6.55 -4.36 -7.03
CA ILE A 338 5.39 -4.39 -6.12
C ILE A 338 4.71 -5.77 -6.20
N SER A 339 4.58 -6.44 -5.07
CA SER A 339 3.92 -7.76 -5.01
C SER A 339 2.40 -7.61 -4.91
N LEU A 340 1.70 -7.79 -6.04
CA LEU A 340 0.25 -7.83 -6.09
C LEU A 340 -0.26 -9.26 -6.36
N LEU A 341 -1.45 -9.56 -5.84
CA LEU A 341 -2.19 -10.79 -6.00
C LEU A 341 -3.37 -10.56 -6.93
N VAL A 342 -3.61 -11.55 -7.78
CA VAL A 342 -4.67 -11.51 -8.78
C VAL A 342 -6.04 -11.58 -8.11
N GLY A 343 -7.04 -10.87 -8.65
CA GLY A 343 -8.41 -10.83 -8.09
C GLY A 343 -8.57 -10.07 -6.77
N ARG A 344 -7.47 -9.64 -6.12
CA ARG A 344 -7.51 -8.79 -4.93
C ARG A 344 -7.79 -7.34 -5.31
N ARG A 345 -8.54 -6.64 -4.47
CA ARG A 345 -8.79 -5.19 -4.58
C ARG A 345 -7.67 -4.43 -3.91
N TYR A 346 -7.09 -3.48 -4.64
CA TYR A 346 -6.06 -2.57 -4.15
C TYR A 346 -6.56 -1.14 -4.24
N PRO A 347 -6.71 -0.43 -3.12
CA PRO A 347 -7.16 0.96 -3.13
C PRO A 347 -6.08 1.85 -3.77
N VAL A 348 -6.52 2.72 -4.68
CA VAL A 348 -5.69 3.72 -5.37
C VAL A 348 -6.27 5.09 -5.08
N ALA A 349 -5.44 5.97 -4.52
CA ALA A 349 -5.86 7.29 -4.12
C ALA A 349 -5.16 8.40 -4.92
N VAL A 350 -5.93 9.31 -5.51
CA VAL A 350 -5.39 10.44 -6.27
C VAL A 350 -5.65 11.74 -5.53
N GLY A 351 -4.57 12.41 -5.15
CA GLY A 351 -4.61 13.64 -4.37
C GLY A 351 -5.23 14.81 -5.15
N PRO A 352 -6.29 15.46 -4.64
CA PRO A 352 -6.79 16.70 -5.24
C PRO A 352 -5.78 17.85 -5.10
N GLY A 353 -5.84 18.78 -6.04
CA GLY A 353 -5.12 20.04 -5.97
C GLY A 353 -5.74 21.02 -4.96
N GLY A 354 -4.90 21.91 -4.45
CA GLY A 354 -5.25 22.96 -3.51
C GLY A 354 -5.90 24.16 -4.19
N PHE A 355 -6.83 24.80 -3.48
CA PHE A 355 -7.41 26.06 -3.91
C PHE A 355 -6.42 27.20 -3.88
N GLY A 356 -6.47 28.05 -4.90
CA GLY A 356 -5.84 29.36 -4.79
C GLY A 356 -6.54 30.22 -3.73
N SER A 357 -5.79 31.16 -3.16
CA SER A 357 -6.32 32.00 -2.10
C SER A 357 -7.34 33.01 -2.63
N THR A 358 -8.44 33.20 -1.89
CA THR A 358 -9.42 34.27 -2.12
C THR A 358 -9.21 35.48 -1.21
N GLN A 359 -8.19 35.44 -0.33
CA GLN A 359 -7.96 36.47 0.68
C GLN A 359 -6.48 36.78 0.82
N ASN A 360 -6.15 38.07 0.94
CA ASN A 360 -4.77 38.53 1.05
C ASN A 360 -4.03 37.98 2.29
N ASN A 361 -4.74 37.76 3.39
CA ASN A 361 -4.18 37.27 4.66
C ASN A 361 -4.11 35.74 4.77
N SER A 362 -4.40 35.01 3.71
CA SER A 362 -4.32 33.55 3.64
C SER A 362 -3.46 33.17 2.43
N PRO A 363 -2.46 32.28 2.55
CA PRO A 363 -1.77 31.75 1.38
C PRO A 363 -2.72 30.84 0.59
N GLY A 364 -2.30 30.47 -0.62
CA GLY A 364 -2.89 29.35 -1.34
C GLY A 364 -2.89 28.08 -0.49
N ARG A 365 -3.80 27.17 -0.78
CA ARG A 365 -3.88 25.89 -0.08
C ARG A 365 -2.94 24.88 -0.69
N ASP A 366 -2.44 24.00 0.16
CA ASP A 366 -1.63 22.86 -0.26
C ASP A 366 -2.51 21.86 -1.02
N GLY A 367 -1.91 21.18 -2.00
CA GLY A 367 -2.50 19.97 -2.58
C GLY A 367 -2.43 18.80 -1.60
N LEU A 368 -3.18 17.75 -1.88
CA LEU A 368 -3.20 16.54 -1.03
C LEU A 368 -2.39 15.41 -1.65
N GLU A 369 -2.06 14.42 -0.82
CA GLU A 369 -1.23 13.30 -1.25
C GLU A 369 -1.96 12.37 -2.22
N SER A 370 -1.20 11.69 -3.08
CA SER A 370 -1.65 10.47 -3.78
C SER A 370 -1.04 9.26 -3.10
N SER A 371 -1.74 8.12 -3.08
CA SER A 371 -1.22 6.89 -2.47
C SER A 371 -1.63 5.62 -3.19
N PHE A 372 -0.76 4.61 -3.09
CA PHE A 372 -0.99 3.27 -3.61
C PHE A 372 -0.05 2.29 -2.92
N PHE A 373 -0.61 1.21 -2.35
CA PHE A 373 0.17 0.11 -1.78
C PHE A 373 1.28 0.55 -0.79
N GLY A 374 0.98 1.52 0.07
CA GLY A 374 1.93 2.09 1.04
C GLY A 374 2.86 3.19 0.49
N LEU A 375 2.90 3.38 -0.83
CA LEU A 375 3.57 4.52 -1.45
C LEU A 375 2.74 5.78 -1.24
N ILE A 376 3.40 6.87 -0.90
CA ILE A 376 2.79 8.19 -0.75
C ILE A 376 3.58 9.19 -1.59
N SER A 377 2.87 10.02 -2.34
CA SER A 377 3.43 11.20 -2.99
C SER A 377 2.76 12.45 -2.46
N ASN A 378 3.55 13.33 -1.85
CA ASN A 378 3.03 14.49 -1.13
C ASN A 378 2.43 15.53 -2.09
N GLY A 379 1.40 16.23 -1.61
CA GLY A 379 0.82 17.33 -2.34
C GLY A 379 1.72 18.58 -2.35
N GLY A 380 1.57 19.44 -3.36
CA GLY A 380 2.35 20.66 -3.53
C GLY A 380 1.99 21.76 -2.55
N GLY A 381 2.96 22.60 -2.20
CA GLY A 381 2.78 23.69 -1.25
C GLY A 381 2.01 24.87 -1.86
N GLY A 382 1.10 25.48 -1.09
CA GLY A 382 0.36 26.67 -1.51
C GLY A 382 1.24 27.93 -1.61
N GLY A 383 0.96 28.79 -2.59
CA GLY A 383 1.69 30.04 -2.82
C GLY A 383 1.41 31.12 -1.79
N GLY A 384 2.41 31.89 -1.40
CA GLY A 384 2.28 32.98 -0.44
C GLY A 384 1.48 34.16 -0.99
N SER A 385 0.72 34.85 -0.13
CA SER A 385 -0.08 36.03 -0.48
C SER A 385 0.63 37.35 -0.12
N GLN A 386 0.12 38.49 -0.57
CA GLN A 386 0.74 39.80 -0.34
C GLN A 386 0.66 40.28 1.13
N SER A 387 0.05 39.54 2.06
CA SER A 387 0.02 39.91 3.50
C SER A 387 1.29 39.51 4.25
N SER A 388 1.66 40.29 5.27
CA SER A 388 2.73 39.90 6.20
C SER A 388 2.48 38.55 6.90
N SER A 389 1.22 38.19 7.14
CA SER A 389 0.86 36.93 7.82
C SER A 389 0.85 35.70 6.91
N ALA A 390 0.93 35.90 5.60
CA ALA A 390 0.68 34.86 4.60
C ALA A 390 1.66 34.87 3.43
N ARG A 391 2.74 35.67 3.50
CA ARG A 391 3.71 35.83 2.41
C ARG A 391 4.62 34.65 2.18
N ASP A 392 4.83 33.80 3.17
CA ASP A 392 5.68 32.64 2.97
C ASP A 392 4.90 31.58 2.19
N GLY A 393 5.53 31.07 1.13
CA GLY A 393 5.04 29.90 0.43
C GLY A 393 5.13 28.68 1.34
N ARG A 394 4.17 27.78 1.22
CA ARG A 394 4.11 26.58 2.06
C ARG A 394 4.99 25.47 1.51
N ASN A 395 5.46 24.62 2.41
CA ASN A 395 6.20 23.41 2.06
C ASN A 395 5.26 22.38 1.44
N GLY A 396 5.78 21.53 0.55
CA GLY A 396 5.02 20.45 -0.08
C GLY A 396 5.92 19.50 -0.86
N GLY A 397 5.33 18.63 -1.66
CA GLY A 397 6.05 17.78 -2.61
C GLY A 397 6.99 18.62 -3.50
N SER A 398 6.48 19.73 -4.05
CA SER A 398 7.29 20.92 -4.37
C SER A 398 6.80 22.12 -3.55
N GLY A 399 7.69 23.05 -3.25
CA GLY A 399 7.38 24.22 -2.43
C GLY A 399 6.61 25.30 -3.19
N GLY A 400 5.67 25.97 -2.51
CA GLY A 400 4.99 27.15 -3.04
C GLY A 400 5.91 28.37 -3.10
N GLY A 401 5.70 29.27 -4.05
CA GLY A 401 6.46 30.51 -4.15
C GLY A 401 6.08 31.51 -3.05
N GLY A 402 7.03 32.32 -2.61
CA GLY A 402 6.81 33.39 -1.63
C GLY A 402 6.14 34.61 -2.25
N GLY A 403 5.19 35.23 -1.54
CA GLY A 403 4.67 36.56 -1.85
C GLY A 403 5.61 37.68 -1.36
N ALA A 404 5.26 38.91 -1.68
CA ALA A 404 5.91 40.11 -1.17
C ALA A 404 4.87 41.15 -0.73
N ASN A 405 5.17 41.91 0.32
CA ASN A 405 4.27 42.95 0.85
C ASN A 405 4.91 44.34 0.88
N ASN A 406 4.09 45.37 1.12
CA ASN A 406 4.55 46.78 1.13
C ASN A 406 5.30 47.20 2.41
N ASN A 407 5.49 46.34 3.41
CA ASN A 407 6.11 46.76 4.68
C ASN A 407 7.62 47.06 4.49
N PRO A 408 8.09 48.25 4.93
CA PRO A 408 9.51 48.58 4.92
C PRO A 408 10.36 47.56 5.69
N GLY A 409 11.44 47.05 5.08
CA GLY A 409 12.46 46.22 5.73
C GLY A 409 12.21 44.70 5.79
N ASN A 410 10.95 44.24 5.83
CA ASN A 410 10.61 42.81 6.03
C ASN A 410 9.59 42.25 5.03
N GLY A 411 9.47 42.87 3.85
CA GLY A 411 8.40 42.55 2.91
C GLY A 411 8.60 41.34 2.01
N SER A 412 9.75 40.67 2.07
CA SER A 412 10.01 39.45 1.29
C SER A 412 9.43 38.21 2.00
N GLY A 413 8.69 37.38 1.26
CA GLY A 413 8.26 36.06 1.69
C GLY A 413 9.20 34.98 1.16
N ASN A 414 9.44 33.95 1.97
CA ASN A 414 10.28 32.82 1.57
C ASN A 414 9.48 31.86 0.68
N GLY A 415 10.15 31.25 -0.29
CA GLY A 415 9.62 30.07 -0.97
C GLY A 415 9.54 28.89 -0.02
N GLY A 416 8.53 28.05 -0.18
CA GLY A 416 8.40 26.80 0.53
C GLY A 416 9.48 25.80 0.15
N ALA A 417 9.83 24.94 1.10
CA ALA A 417 10.78 23.85 0.92
C ALA A 417 10.10 22.56 0.40
N VAL A 418 10.93 21.65 -0.10
CA VAL A 418 10.54 20.28 -0.48
C VAL A 418 10.40 19.42 0.77
N ILE A 419 9.32 18.64 0.85
CA ILE A 419 9.18 17.56 1.85
C ILE A 419 10.03 16.37 1.40
N ALA A 420 10.89 15.88 2.28
CA ALA A 420 11.79 14.75 2.01
C ALA A 420 11.05 13.51 1.49
N GLY A 421 11.69 12.76 0.59
CA GLY A 421 11.16 11.52 0.02
C GLY A 421 10.35 11.68 -1.28
N ASN A 422 10.13 12.91 -1.76
CA ASN A 422 9.53 13.16 -3.08
C ASN A 422 10.58 13.73 -4.05
N LEU A 423 10.38 13.48 -5.34
CA LEU A 423 11.01 14.30 -6.38
C LEU A 423 10.21 15.60 -6.55
N GLY A 424 10.85 16.72 -6.24
CA GLY A 424 10.28 18.06 -6.29
C GLY A 424 11.33 19.12 -5.98
N ASN A 425 11.00 20.39 -6.17
CA ASN A 425 11.92 21.50 -5.91
C ASN A 425 11.29 22.60 -5.04
N GLN A 426 12.15 23.43 -4.44
CA GLN A 426 11.72 24.56 -3.63
C GLN A 426 11.03 25.64 -4.48
N GLY A 427 10.14 26.40 -3.86
CA GLY A 427 9.57 27.61 -4.45
C GLY A 427 10.57 28.75 -4.49
N GLY A 428 10.35 29.70 -5.40
CA GLY A 428 11.11 30.94 -5.45
C GLY A 428 10.70 31.90 -4.34
N ASN A 429 11.63 32.71 -3.86
CA ASN A 429 11.35 33.76 -2.88
C ASN A 429 10.63 34.94 -3.53
N GLY A 430 9.68 35.52 -2.80
CA GLY A 430 9.17 36.85 -3.10
C GLY A 430 10.21 37.91 -2.71
N ARG A 431 10.28 39.00 -3.48
CA ARG A 431 11.23 40.09 -3.21
C ARG A 431 10.58 41.45 -3.25
N ARG A 432 10.95 42.26 -2.26
CA ARG A 432 10.76 43.71 -2.27
C ARG A 432 12.08 44.41 -2.61
N GLN A 433 12.07 45.25 -3.65
CA GLN A 433 13.24 46.02 -4.10
C GLN A 433 12.87 47.52 -4.24
N ASN A 434 13.85 48.41 -4.09
CA ASN A 434 13.77 49.87 -4.38
C ASN A 434 12.42 50.57 -4.12
N ASN A 435 12.00 50.66 -2.85
CA ASN A 435 10.93 51.55 -2.36
C ASN A 435 9.58 51.53 -3.14
N ASN A 436 9.18 50.39 -3.74
CA ASN A 436 7.78 50.01 -4.05
C ASN A 436 7.65 48.80 -5.01
N GLN A 437 8.76 48.29 -5.52
CA GLN A 437 8.77 47.09 -6.36
C GLN A 437 8.48 45.86 -5.49
N LEU A 438 7.45 45.12 -5.84
CA LEU A 438 7.04 43.87 -5.18
C LEU A 438 6.95 42.78 -6.23
N ASN A 439 7.64 41.66 -6.06
CA ASN A 439 7.51 40.52 -6.96
C ASN A 439 7.32 39.27 -6.13
N GLY A 440 6.30 38.47 -6.47
CA GLY A 440 6.20 37.11 -5.97
C GLY A 440 7.27 36.21 -6.58
N GLY A 441 7.54 35.09 -5.93
CA GLY A 441 8.32 33.99 -6.49
C GLY A 441 7.41 32.92 -7.09
N GLY A 442 7.88 32.23 -8.12
CA GLY A 442 7.16 31.11 -8.72
C GLY A 442 7.17 29.86 -7.84
N GLY A 443 6.19 28.98 -8.01
CA GLY A 443 6.17 27.69 -7.34
C GLY A 443 7.22 26.72 -7.89
N GLY A 444 7.73 25.81 -7.07
CA GLY A 444 8.65 24.75 -7.51
C GLY A 444 7.96 23.73 -8.41
N GLY A 445 8.69 23.23 -9.41
CA GLY A 445 8.28 22.09 -10.24
C GLY A 445 9.12 20.84 -9.94
N ALA A 446 8.83 19.73 -10.60
CA ALA A 446 9.60 18.50 -10.43
C ALA A 446 11.01 18.56 -11.05
N ALA A 447 11.22 19.34 -12.12
CA ALA A 447 12.52 19.44 -12.80
C ALA A 447 13.40 20.55 -12.23
N THR A 448 12.83 21.72 -11.92
CA THR A 448 13.58 22.88 -11.46
C THR A 448 12.88 23.61 -10.32
N PRO A 449 13.64 24.33 -9.47
CA PRO A 449 13.06 25.29 -8.53
C PRO A 449 12.22 26.37 -9.23
N GLY A 450 11.31 26.98 -8.47
CA GLY A 450 10.63 28.18 -8.90
C GLY A 450 11.57 29.38 -8.92
N GLU A 451 11.40 30.29 -9.87
CA GLU A 451 12.23 31.48 -9.96
C GLU A 451 11.85 32.48 -8.86
N GLU A 452 12.84 33.19 -8.34
CA GLU A 452 12.60 34.32 -7.44
C GLU A 452 12.10 35.53 -8.23
N GLY A 453 11.23 36.34 -7.61
CA GLY A 453 10.86 37.63 -8.19
C GLY A 453 12.04 38.60 -8.22
N ARG A 454 12.38 39.19 -9.38
CA ARG A 454 13.55 40.08 -9.54
C ARG A 454 13.28 41.21 -10.53
N ASN A 455 13.80 42.41 -10.26
CA ASN A 455 13.91 43.52 -11.23
C ASN A 455 12.65 43.76 -12.09
N ASN A 456 11.50 43.91 -11.45
CA ASN A 456 10.17 44.09 -12.05
C ASN A 456 9.59 42.88 -12.79
N ASN A 457 10.25 41.72 -12.68
CA ASN A 457 9.77 40.47 -13.22
C ASN A 457 9.32 39.55 -12.06
N PRO A 458 8.02 39.18 -11.97
CA PRO A 458 7.60 38.10 -11.10
C PRO A 458 8.31 36.79 -11.47
N GLY A 459 8.49 35.92 -10.47
CA GLY A 459 9.09 34.61 -10.68
C GLY A 459 8.20 33.67 -11.49
N SER A 460 8.81 32.96 -12.44
CA SER A 460 8.19 31.85 -13.18
C SER A 460 8.15 30.58 -12.35
N GLY A 461 7.15 29.73 -12.59
CA GLY A 461 7.06 28.40 -12.00
C GLY A 461 8.16 27.47 -12.52
N GLY A 462 8.62 26.55 -11.68
CA GLY A 462 9.61 25.53 -12.04
C GLY A 462 9.06 24.52 -13.05
N ASN A 463 9.93 23.99 -13.90
CA ASN A 463 9.54 23.09 -14.99
C ASN A 463 9.08 21.71 -14.50
N GLY A 464 8.25 21.05 -15.31
CA GLY A 464 7.80 19.68 -15.09
C GLY A 464 8.72 18.62 -15.71
N ILE A 465 8.36 17.34 -15.55
CA ILE A 465 9.10 16.20 -16.10
C ILE A 465 8.18 15.22 -16.86
N SER A 466 8.78 14.36 -17.67
CA SER A 466 8.17 13.11 -18.12
C SER A 466 8.41 11.97 -17.14
N LEU A 467 7.49 11.01 -17.06
CA LEU A 467 7.60 9.82 -16.23
C LEU A 467 8.08 8.62 -17.06
N PRO A 468 9.18 7.95 -16.67
CA PRO A 468 9.69 6.77 -17.39
C PRO A 468 8.68 5.62 -17.48
N ILE A 469 7.77 5.48 -16.50
CA ILE A 469 6.74 4.43 -16.49
C ILE A 469 5.82 4.48 -17.72
N LEU A 470 5.67 5.65 -18.35
CA LEU A 470 4.87 5.86 -19.56
C LEU A 470 5.66 5.69 -20.87
N ASN A 471 6.91 5.26 -20.83
CA ASN A 471 7.68 4.99 -22.04
C ASN A 471 6.97 3.93 -22.90
N GLY A 472 6.74 4.26 -24.17
CA GLY A 472 6.02 3.41 -25.13
C GLY A 472 4.49 3.52 -25.08
N VAL A 473 3.92 4.31 -24.17
CA VAL A 473 2.48 4.56 -24.10
C VAL A 473 2.10 5.67 -25.10
N SER A 474 1.35 5.35 -26.15
CA SER A 474 0.82 6.34 -27.09
C SER A 474 -0.48 6.96 -26.59
N GLY A 475 -0.76 8.22 -26.95
CA GLY A 475 -2.05 8.88 -26.68
C GLY A 475 -2.18 9.51 -25.29
N VAL A 476 -1.20 9.31 -24.41
CA VAL A 476 -1.17 9.90 -23.07
C VAL A 476 -0.17 11.04 -23.01
N LEU A 477 -0.58 12.19 -22.48
CA LEU A 477 0.35 13.30 -22.20
C LEU A 477 1.36 12.87 -21.13
N ASN A 478 2.64 12.79 -21.50
CA ASN A 478 3.73 12.45 -20.57
C ASN A 478 4.46 13.71 -20.07
N ALA A 479 3.74 14.58 -19.35
CA ALA A 479 4.24 15.85 -18.84
C ALA A 479 3.55 16.20 -17.51
N PHE A 480 4.32 16.28 -16.42
CA PHE A 480 3.79 16.34 -15.06
C PHE A 480 4.53 17.35 -14.18
N ALA A 481 3.83 17.82 -13.15
CA ALA A 481 4.38 18.54 -12.00
C ALA A 481 5.14 19.84 -12.36
N GLY A 482 4.52 20.73 -13.13
CA GLY A 482 5.02 22.10 -13.30
C GLY A 482 4.55 23.03 -12.17
N GLY A 483 5.40 23.95 -11.70
CA GLY A 483 5.03 24.94 -10.69
C GLY A 483 4.21 26.10 -11.26
N GLY A 484 3.43 26.78 -10.44
CA GLY A 484 2.64 27.96 -10.84
C GLY A 484 3.48 29.25 -10.94
N GLY A 485 3.09 30.15 -11.83
CA GLY A 485 3.66 31.49 -11.96
C GLY A 485 3.16 32.46 -10.88
N SER A 486 3.87 33.57 -10.69
CA SER A 486 3.57 34.57 -9.66
C SER A 486 3.07 35.90 -10.23
N THR A 487 2.62 36.81 -9.37
CA THR A 487 2.30 38.20 -9.75
C THR A 487 3.39 39.16 -9.27
N GLY A 488 3.50 40.32 -9.91
CA GLY A 488 4.44 41.35 -9.50
C GLY A 488 3.98 42.75 -9.90
N ARG A 489 4.55 43.75 -9.23
CA ARG A 489 4.29 45.17 -9.41
C ARG A 489 5.60 45.95 -9.39
N ASN A 490 5.84 46.75 -10.42
CA ASN A 490 7.01 47.62 -10.50
C ASN A 490 6.76 49.01 -9.85
N PRO A 491 7.81 49.85 -9.69
CA PRO A 491 7.66 51.19 -9.11
C PRO A 491 6.73 52.13 -9.90
N ALA A 492 6.58 51.90 -11.21
CA ALA A 492 5.67 52.64 -12.08
C ALA A 492 4.22 52.09 -12.04
N GLN A 493 3.92 51.18 -11.11
CA GLN A 493 2.62 50.50 -10.98
C GLN A 493 2.19 49.71 -12.22
N GLN A 494 3.17 49.24 -13.00
CA GLN A 494 2.93 48.25 -14.04
C GLN A 494 3.02 46.85 -13.42
N TYR A 495 2.12 45.99 -13.84
CA TYR A 495 1.95 44.66 -13.29
C TYR A 495 2.56 43.61 -14.21
N GLY A 496 3.35 42.71 -13.62
CA GLY A 496 3.96 41.59 -14.31
C GLY A 496 3.20 40.29 -14.04
N LYS A 497 3.30 39.35 -14.98
CA LYS A 497 2.73 38.01 -14.91
C LYS A 497 3.86 36.98 -15.07
N GLY A 498 4.11 36.18 -14.03
CA GLY A 498 5.06 35.08 -14.09
C GLY A 498 4.44 33.91 -14.83
N THR A 499 5.19 33.24 -15.69
CA THR A 499 4.66 32.09 -16.44
C THR A 499 4.65 30.84 -15.57
N GLY A 500 3.66 29.97 -15.75
CA GLY A 500 3.68 28.64 -15.19
C GLY A 500 4.80 27.77 -15.79
N GLY A 501 5.22 26.75 -15.05
CA GLY A 501 6.24 25.80 -15.48
C GLY A 501 5.84 25.04 -16.74
N VAL A 502 6.85 24.67 -17.54
CA VAL A 502 6.65 24.02 -18.84
C VAL A 502 7.38 22.68 -18.93
N PHE A 503 6.95 21.82 -19.84
CA PHE A 503 7.72 20.65 -20.30
C PHE A 503 7.51 20.48 -21.81
N GLN A 504 8.60 20.47 -22.59
CA GLN A 504 8.59 20.31 -24.05
C GLN A 504 7.50 21.18 -24.74
N SER A 505 7.48 22.47 -24.42
CA SER A 505 6.50 23.47 -24.92
C SER A 505 5.05 23.30 -24.43
N THR A 506 4.73 22.24 -23.68
CA THR A 506 3.45 22.11 -22.98
C THR A 506 3.51 22.94 -21.70
N LYS A 507 2.61 23.91 -21.56
CA LYS A 507 2.44 24.64 -20.30
C LYS A 507 1.68 23.79 -19.31
N LEU A 508 2.28 23.59 -18.14
CA LEU A 508 1.77 22.74 -17.08
C LEU A 508 1.24 23.56 -15.91
N GLY A 509 2.06 24.49 -15.40
CA GLY A 509 1.64 25.39 -14.32
C GLY A 509 0.69 26.48 -14.81
N GLY A 510 -0.13 27.00 -13.90
CA GLY A 510 -0.94 28.19 -14.18
C GLY A 510 -0.10 29.46 -14.19
N ASP A 511 -0.36 30.38 -15.12
CA ASP A 511 0.28 31.70 -15.14
C ASP A 511 -0.25 32.58 -14.00
N GLY A 512 0.58 33.47 -13.48
CA GLY A 512 0.09 34.54 -12.62
C GLY A 512 -0.78 35.52 -13.41
N ASP A 513 -1.81 36.09 -12.78
CA ASP A 513 -2.62 37.14 -13.41
C ASP A 513 -2.88 38.32 -12.49
N HIS A 514 -2.89 39.51 -13.05
CA HIS A 514 -3.12 40.74 -12.31
C HIS A 514 -4.13 41.60 -13.04
N LEU A 515 -5.23 41.94 -12.35
CA LEU A 515 -6.28 42.83 -12.85
C LEU A 515 -5.68 44.22 -13.14
N ASN A 516 -5.30 44.45 -14.39
CA ASN A 516 -4.80 45.74 -14.84
C ASN A 516 -5.96 46.48 -15.53
N PRO A 517 -6.34 47.70 -15.09
CA PRO A 517 -7.45 48.44 -15.68
C PRO A 517 -7.34 48.69 -17.20
N GLY A 518 -6.14 48.57 -17.77
CA GLY A 518 -5.90 48.68 -19.21
C GLY A 518 -5.80 47.36 -19.99
N ASP A 519 -5.86 46.19 -19.32
CA ASP A 519 -5.78 44.87 -19.95
C ASP A 519 -7.15 44.19 -19.91
N SER A 520 -7.87 44.23 -21.04
CA SER A 520 -9.20 43.61 -21.17
C SER A 520 -9.17 42.09 -21.06
N ASN A 521 -8.00 41.45 -21.11
CA ASN A 521 -7.83 40.00 -21.06
C ASN A 521 -7.45 39.49 -19.67
N SER A 522 -7.38 40.37 -18.67
CA SER A 522 -7.12 39.99 -17.29
C SER A 522 -8.39 40.13 -16.44
N ASP A 523 -8.74 39.06 -15.73
CA ASP A 523 -9.74 39.08 -14.66
C ASP A 523 -9.09 39.14 -13.26
N GLY A 524 -7.75 39.09 -13.21
CA GLY A 524 -6.95 39.06 -11.99
C GLY A 524 -7.01 37.73 -11.26
N ILE A 525 -7.57 36.69 -11.89
CA ILE A 525 -7.61 35.33 -11.36
C ILE A 525 -6.42 34.56 -11.93
N GLY A 526 -5.56 34.06 -11.05
CA GLY A 526 -4.42 33.26 -11.48
C GLY A 526 -4.86 32.04 -12.28
N GLY A 527 -4.09 31.67 -13.30
CA GLY A 527 -4.36 30.48 -14.10
C GLY A 527 -4.34 29.21 -13.25
N ALA A 528 -5.20 28.24 -13.55
CA ALA A 528 -5.12 26.93 -12.90
C ALA A 528 -3.98 26.10 -13.50
N GLY A 529 -3.46 25.15 -12.71
CA GLY A 529 -2.58 24.11 -13.25
C GLY A 529 -3.30 23.24 -14.27
N LEU A 530 -2.56 22.72 -15.25
CA LEU A 530 -3.08 21.83 -16.29
C LEU A 530 -3.70 20.58 -15.64
N PRO A 531 -4.98 20.26 -15.90
CA PRO A 531 -5.68 19.15 -15.26
C PRO A 531 -4.95 17.80 -15.32
N PHE A 532 -5.03 17.02 -14.23
CA PHE A 532 -4.45 15.67 -14.08
C PHE A 532 -2.94 15.58 -14.26
N THR A 533 -2.22 16.67 -13.98
CA THR A 533 -0.75 16.69 -14.10
C THR A 533 -0.04 16.92 -12.77
N GLY A 534 -0.77 17.19 -11.68
CA GLY A 534 -0.16 17.61 -10.41
C GLY A 534 0.57 18.94 -10.53
N SER A 535 0.14 19.85 -11.41
CA SER A 535 0.79 21.14 -11.63
C SER A 535 0.17 22.29 -10.82
N GLY A 536 0.99 23.21 -10.36
CA GLY A 536 0.62 24.29 -9.44
C GLY A 536 -0.22 25.40 -10.08
N GLY A 537 -1.07 26.03 -9.27
CA GLY A 537 -1.87 27.19 -9.68
C GLY A 537 -1.08 28.49 -9.67
N GLY A 538 -1.35 29.39 -10.61
CA GLY A 538 -0.73 30.72 -10.66
C GLY A 538 -1.29 31.67 -9.59
N ALA A 539 -0.51 32.67 -9.20
CA ALA A 539 -0.98 33.73 -8.29
C ALA A 539 -2.00 34.66 -8.96
N GLY A 540 -2.85 35.32 -8.16
CA GLY A 540 -3.80 36.30 -8.71
C GLY A 540 -4.08 37.49 -7.80
N SER A 541 -4.32 38.66 -8.37
CA SER A 541 -4.65 39.88 -7.61
C SER A 541 -6.09 39.89 -7.06
N VAL A 542 -7.00 39.14 -7.70
CA VAL A 542 -8.40 38.94 -7.28
C VAL A 542 -8.59 37.56 -6.64
N ARG A 543 -7.91 36.54 -7.16
CA ARG A 543 -7.94 35.18 -6.61
C ARG A 543 -6.78 34.36 -7.15
N GLY A 544 -6.12 33.57 -6.33
CA GLY A 544 -5.15 32.60 -6.82
C GLY A 544 -5.79 31.52 -7.70
N GLY A 545 -5.06 31.02 -8.68
CA GLY A 545 -5.42 29.84 -9.46
C GLY A 545 -5.33 28.57 -8.62
N ALA A 546 -6.17 27.59 -8.93
CA ALA A 546 -6.12 26.29 -8.26
C ALA A 546 -4.98 25.41 -8.82
N GLY A 547 -4.37 24.63 -7.93
CA GLY A 547 -3.48 23.54 -8.33
C GLY A 547 -4.29 22.40 -8.94
N SER A 548 -3.66 21.63 -9.82
CA SER A 548 -4.26 20.44 -10.44
C SER A 548 -4.15 19.21 -9.54
N ALA A 549 -5.12 18.31 -9.65
CA ALA A 549 -5.05 16.97 -9.09
C ALA A 549 -3.85 16.17 -9.61
N GLY A 550 -3.42 15.23 -8.78
CA GLY A 550 -2.34 14.31 -9.09
C GLY A 550 -2.74 13.22 -10.10
N LYS A 551 -1.92 12.18 -10.15
CA LYS A 551 -2.16 10.99 -10.97
C LYS A 551 -1.50 9.77 -10.33
N VAL A 552 -2.09 8.59 -10.46
CA VAL A 552 -1.41 7.33 -10.10
C VAL A 552 -1.33 6.45 -11.34
N ILE A 553 -0.12 6.01 -11.66
CA ILE A 553 0.16 5.18 -12.84
C ILE A 553 0.77 3.88 -12.36
N ILE A 554 0.18 2.76 -12.75
CA ILE A 554 0.61 1.42 -12.37
C ILE A 554 0.85 0.64 -13.65
N ARG A 555 2.04 0.08 -13.83
CA ARG A 555 2.41 -0.74 -14.98
C ARG A 555 2.68 -2.15 -14.50
N VAL A 556 1.87 -3.08 -14.99
CA VAL A 556 1.99 -4.51 -14.73
C VAL A 556 2.57 -5.15 -15.98
N SER A 557 3.74 -5.77 -15.85
CA SER A 557 4.41 -6.44 -16.96
C SER A 557 4.09 -7.93 -16.90
N TYR A 558 3.56 -8.46 -17.99
CA TYR A 558 3.18 -9.86 -18.13
C TYR A 558 4.13 -10.57 -19.09
N ARG A 559 4.42 -11.83 -18.78
CA ARG A 559 5.03 -12.78 -19.69
C ARG A 559 3.94 -13.70 -20.21
N ILE A 560 3.93 -13.93 -21.51
CA ILE A 560 3.28 -15.12 -22.07
C ILE A 560 4.36 -16.20 -22.06
N LEU A 561 4.10 -17.29 -21.33
CA LEU A 561 4.98 -18.44 -21.34
C LEU A 561 5.10 -18.94 -22.77
N SER A 562 6.32 -19.23 -23.20
CA SER A 562 6.59 -19.73 -24.57
C SER A 562 5.94 -21.08 -24.86
N VAL A 563 5.26 -21.66 -23.88
CA VAL A 563 4.75 -23.02 -23.82
C VAL A 563 3.48 -23.04 -22.99
N ASP A 564 2.39 -23.56 -23.57
CA ASP A 564 1.13 -23.76 -22.87
C ASP A 564 1.17 -25.10 -22.12
N LEU A 565 1.29 -25.03 -20.80
CA LEU A 565 1.32 -26.20 -19.93
C LEU A 565 -0.04 -26.36 -19.26
N SER A 566 -0.76 -27.42 -19.62
CA SER A 566 -2.13 -27.65 -19.17
C SER A 566 -2.32 -29.04 -18.57
N GLY A 567 -3.40 -29.19 -17.81
CA GLY A 567 -3.84 -30.51 -17.33
C GLY A 567 -2.88 -31.21 -16.37
N ILE A 568 -2.07 -30.47 -15.59
CA ILE A 568 -1.29 -31.10 -14.53
C ILE A 568 -2.23 -31.71 -13.48
N GLN A 569 -2.11 -33.02 -13.26
CA GLN A 569 -2.90 -33.81 -12.34
C GLN A 569 -1.99 -34.78 -11.60
N VAL A 570 -2.32 -35.06 -10.34
CA VAL A 570 -1.62 -36.07 -9.55
C VAL A 570 -2.62 -37.08 -9.01
N SER A 571 -2.27 -38.35 -9.08
CA SER A 571 -3.06 -39.46 -8.55
C SER A 571 -2.16 -40.41 -7.74
N TRP A 572 -2.69 -40.98 -6.66
CA TRP A 572 -1.93 -41.89 -5.81
C TRP A 572 -2.17 -43.34 -6.20
N ASN A 573 -1.12 -44.07 -6.51
CA ASN A 573 -1.15 -45.52 -6.61
C ASN A 573 -0.82 -46.14 -5.25
N LYS A 574 -1.87 -46.54 -4.52
CA LYS A 574 -1.75 -47.11 -3.17
C LYS A 574 -0.95 -48.42 -3.14
N GLU A 575 -1.06 -49.25 -4.18
CA GLU A 575 -0.41 -50.57 -4.21
C GLU A 575 1.11 -50.46 -4.33
N GLN A 576 1.57 -49.50 -5.11
CA GLN A 576 2.98 -49.23 -5.33
C GLN A 576 3.55 -48.15 -4.40
N ASN A 577 2.69 -47.55 -3.57
CA ASN A 577 2.96 -46.34 -2.79
C ASN A 577 3.67 -45.25 -3.62
N SER A 578 3.16 -44.98 -4.82
CA SER A 578 3.76 -44.03 -5.76
C SER A 578 2.76 -42.98 -6.22
N ALA A 579 3.22 -41.76 -6.48
CA ALA A 579 2.39 -40.73 -7.09
C ALA A 579 2.59 -40.72 -8.60
N GLU A 580 1.49 -40.76 -9.34
CA GLU A 580 1.50 -40.60 -10.79
C GLU A 580 1.07 -39.18 -11.14
N LEU A 581 1.99 -38.43 -11.76
CA LEU A 581 1.75 -37.11 -12.30
C LEU A 581 1.48 -37.23 -13.80
N ARG A 582 0.48 -36.50 -14.29
CA ARG A 582 0.18 -36.35 -15.72
C ARG A 582 0.07 -34.87 -16.05
N TRP A 583 0.56 -34.46 -17.21
CA TRP A 583 0.38 -33.11 -17.72
C TRP A 583 0.45 -33.11 -19.24
N SER A 584 0.01 -32.01 -19.85
CA SER A 584 0.08 -31.80 -21.28
C SER A 584 0.79 -30.50 -21.62
N ILE A 585 1.36 -30.46 -22.82
CA ILE A 585 2.05 -29.28 -23.34
C ILE A 585 1.62 -29.05 -24.78
N SER A 586 1.44 -27.79 -25.16
CA SER A 586 1.25 -27.40 -26.56
C SER A 586 2.04 -26.13 -26.90
N GLY A 587 2.15 -25.81 -28.20
CA GLY A 587 2.78 -24.58 -28.66
C GLY A 587 4.31 -24.53 -28.54
N LEU A 588 5.00 -25.66 -28.64
CA LEU A 588 6.45 -25.75 -28.46
C LEU A 588 7.23 -25.31 -29.71
N ASN A 589 7.70 -24.07 -29.66
CA ASN A 589 8.45 -23.44 -30.74
C ASN A 589 9.97 -23.62 -30.60
N GLU A 590 10.43 -23.89 -29.37
CA GLU A 590 11.83 -24.06 -29.00
C GLU A 590 12.00 -25.26 -28.05
N ASP A 591 13.21 -25.79 -27.96
CA ASP A 591 13.52 -26.88 -27.04
C ASP A 591 13.37 -26.40 -25.59
N ILE A 592 12.67 -27.18 -24.76
CA ILE A 592 12.51 -26.89 -23.34
C ILE A 592 13.05 -28.01 -22.45
N THR A 593 13.54 -27.64 -21.29
CA THR A 593 13.82 -28.57 -20.19
C THR A 593 12.75 -28.39 -19.12
N MET A 594 12.07 -29.47 -18.78
CA MET A 594 11.13 -29.54 -17.68
C MET A 594 11.78 -30.23 -16.50
N VAL A 595 11.58 -29.72 -15.29
CA VAL A 595 12.04 -30.33 -14.05
C VAL A 595 10.85 -30.55 -13.12
N VAL A 596 10.56 -31.81 -12.80
CA VAL A 596 9.49 -32.15 -11.85
C VAL A 596 10.01 -31.89 -10.44
N GLN A 597 9.25 -31.11 -9.65
CA GLN A 597 9.60 -30.76 -8.28
C GLN A 597 8.55 -31.24 -7.28
N ARG A 598 9.00 -31.60 -6.08
CA ARG A 598 8.15 -32.04 -4.96
C ARG A 598 8.42 -31.25 -3.68
N GLY A 599 7.36 -30.89 -2.95
CA GLY A 599 7.41 -30.42 -1.57
C GLY A 599 6.60 -31.35 -0.66
N LEU A 600 7.19 -31.80 0.44
CA LEU A 600 6.51 -32.66 1.42
C LEU A 600 6.00 -31.80 2.59
N ASN A 601 4.69 -31.86 2.84
CA ASN A 601 3.99 -31.13 3.90
C ASN A 601 4.15 -29.59 3.89
N GLN A 602 4.78 -29.02 2.86
CA GLN A 602 4.96 -27.58 2.66
C GLN A 602 5.23 -27.22 1.19
N ILE A 603 5.05 -25.94 0.86
CA ILE A 603 5.33 -25.34 -0.47
C ILE A 603 6.53 -24.39 -0.49
N LYS A 604 7.29 -24.32 0.62
CA LYS A 604 8.44 -23.41 0.76
C LYS A 604 9.75 -24.00 0.24
N SER A 605 9.95 -25.31 0.39
CA SER A 605 11.13 -26.03 -0.10
C SER A 605 10.72 -27.06 -1.15
N TRP A 606 11.50 -27.16 -2.24
CA TRP A 606 11.21 -28.03 -3.36
C TRP A 606 12.43 -28.90 -3.70
N GLU A 607 12.24 -30.21 -3.77
CA GLU A 607 13.21 -31.20 -4.24
C GLU A 607 13.01 -31.43 -5.75
N ASN A 608 14.10 -31.46 -6.53
CA ASN A 608 14.05 -31.85 -7.94
C ASN A 608 14.02 -33.38 -8.03
N LEU A 609 12.96 -33.94 -8.60
CA LEU A 609 12.83 -35.40 -8.75
C LEU A 609 13.45 -35.90 -10.04
N ASP A 610 13.15 -35.24 -11.15
CA ASP A 610 13.61 -35.63 -12.49
C ASP A 610 13.58 -34.45 -13.46
N SER A 611 14.25 -34.58 -14.61
CA SER A 611 14.27 -33.60 -15.68
C SER A 611 14.11 -34.24 -17.06
N LEU A 612 13.27 -33.63 -17.91
CA LEU A 612 13.03 -34.07 -19.29
C LEU A 612 13.27 -32.92 -20.27
N VAL A 613 14.03 -33.19 -21.33
CA VAL A 613 14.18 -32.27 -22.47
C VAL A 613 13.14 -32.62 -23.54
N VAL A 614 12.34 -31.64 -23.93
CA VAL A 614 11.35 -31.74 -25.02
C VAL A 614 11.86 -30.91 -26.18
N GLN A 615 12.08 -31.56 -27.32
CA GLN A 615 12.54 -30.90 -28.53
C GLN A 615 11.38 -30.15 -29.22
N SER A 616 11.73 -29.02 -29.83
CA SER A 616 10.88 -28.19 -30.69
C SER A 616 10.39 -28.94 -31.94
N GLY A 617 9.38 -28.37 -32.60
CA GLY A 617 8.89 -28.86 -33.89
C GLY A 617 7.89 -30.01 -33.80
N LYS A 618 7.38 -30.32 -32.60
CA LYS A 618 6.24 -31.22 -32.43
C LYS A 618 4.93 -30.42 -32.39
N GLU A 619 4.19 -30.50 -33.49
CA GLU A 619 2.85 -29.91 -33.56
C GLU A 619 1.84 -30.76 -32.77
N GLY A 620 0.94 -30.09 -32.04
CA GLY A 620 -0.14 -30.72 -31.28
C GLY A 620 0.11 -30.87 -29.77
N LEU A 621 -0.90 -31.42 -29.09
CA LEU A 621 -0.89 -31.63 -27.64
C LEU A 621 -0.01 -32.84 -27.28
N MET A 622 1.08 -32.61 -26.57
CA MET A 622 1.96 -33.66 -26.05
C MET A 622 1.58 -34.00 -24.61
N ASN A 623 1.35 -35.28 -24.32
CA ASN A 623 1.01 -35.77 -22.99
C ASN A 623 2.24 -36.40 -22.33
N PHE A 624 2.46 -36.07 -21.07
CA PHE A 624 3.58 -36.54 -20.28
C PHE A 624 3.08 -37.20 -19.01
N LYS A 625 3.92 -38.10 -18.49
CA LYS A 625 3.64 -38.86 -17.27
C LYS A 625 4.94 -39.10 -16.50
N PHE A 626 4.87 -38.93 -15.19
CA PHE A 626 5.98 -39.15 -14.27
C PHE A 626 5.49 -39.92 -13.03
N TYR A 627 6.35 -40.78 -12.48
CA TYR A 627 6.07 -41.55 -11.28
C TYR A 627 7.06 -41.17 -10.18
N ASP A 628 6.55 -40.70 -9.05
CA ASP A 628 7.34 -40.55 -7.83
C ASP A 628 7.17 -41.80 -6.96
N ASP A 629 8.20 -42.64 -6.94
CA ASP A 629 8.29 -43.86 -6.14
C ASP A 629 8.97 -43.63 -4.77
N LYS A 630 9.43 -42.41 -4.48
CA LYS A 630 10.17 -42.08 -3.25
C LYS A 630 9.26 -41.52 -2.15
N LEU A 631 8.04 -42.05 -2.01
CA LEU A 631 7.05 -41.63 -1.00
C LEU A 631 7.06 -42.53 0.24
N TYR A 632 8.16 -43.24 0.50
CA TYR A 632 8.24 -44.22 1.58
C TYR A 632 8.02 -43.58 2.95
N ASN A 633 6.96 -44.01 3.64
CA ASN A 633 6.62 -43.67 5.03
C ASN A 633 6.22 -42.21 5.30
N GLU A 634 5.91 -41.43 4.27
CA GLU A 634 5.46 -40.04 4.43
C GLU A 634 3.95 -40.00 4.76
N GLU A 635 3.59 -39.29 5.82
CA GLU A 635 2.20 -38.99 6.19
C GLU A 635 1.90 -37.51 5.86
N GLY A 636 0.71 -37.21 5.34
CA GLY A 636 0.26 -35.83 5.12
C GLY A 636 0.00 -35.49 3.65
N TYR A 637 0.66 -34.46 3.11
CA TYR A 637 0.48 -34.00 1.74
C TYR A 637 1.80 -33.94 0.98
N ALA A 638 1.80 -34.45 -0.25
CA ALA A 638 2.83 -34.16 -1.24
C ALA A 638 2.32 -33.11 -2.23
N PHE A 639 3.11 -32.08 -2.47
CA PHE A 639 2.84 -31.03 -3.46
C PHE A 639 3.78 -31.20 -4.64
N TYR A 640 3.27 -31.01 -5.86
CA TYR A 640 4.05 -31.15 -7.09
C TYR A 640 3.87 -29.95 -8.00
N ARG A 641 4.94 -29.61 -8.74
CA ARG A 641 4.91 -28.63 -9.83
C ARG A 641 5.99 -28.96 -10.87
N ILE A 642 5.90 -28.37 -12.05
CA ILE A 642 6.87 -28.50 -13.13
C ILE A 642 7.58 -27.16 -13.30
N LYS A 643 8.90 -27.18 -13.33
CA LYS A 643 9.75 -26.02 -13.57
C LYS A 643 10.25 -26.06 -15.01
N LEU A 644 10.05 -24.98 -15.77
CA LEU A 644 10.38 -24.90 -17.20
C LEU A 644 11.64 -24.08 -17.45
N TYR A 645 12.46 -24.53 -18.39
CA TYR A 645 13.62 -23.81 -18.91
C TYR A 645 13.63 -23.85 -20.44
N ASN A 646 14.11 -22.80 -21.08
CA ASN A 646 14.41 -22.72 -22.50
C ASN A 646 15.88 -22.26 -22.64
N LYS A 647 16.73 -23.07 -23.28
CA LYS A 647 18.18 -22.78 -23.43
C LYS A 647 18.82 -22.33 -22.11
N ASP A 648 18.55 -23.06 -21.03
CA ASP A 648 18.99 -22.79 -19.66
C ASP A 648 18.43 -21.52 -19.00
N LYS A 649 17.59 -20.74 -19.69
CA LYS A 649 16.83 -19.63 -19.10
C LYS A 649 15.56 -20.15 -18.49
N PHE A 650 15.30 -19.77 -17.24
CA PHE A 650 14.06 -20.12 -16.56
C PHE A 650 12.85 -19.46 -17.26
N GLU A 651 11.87 -20.28 -17.66
CA GLU A 651 10.66 -19.84 -18.36
C GLU A 651 9.50 -19.61 -17.39
N GLY A 652 9.29 -20.51 -16.42
CA GLY A 652 8.16 -20.43 -15.50
C GLY A 652 7.89 -21.73 -14.73
N TYR A 653 6.79 -21.77 -13.98
CA TYR A 653 6.29 -22.97 -13.29
C TYR A 653 4.89 -23.34 -13.78
N SER A 654 4.54 -24.63 -13.71
CA SER A 654 3.14 -25.06 -13.77
C SER A 654 2.37 -24.66 -12.50
N ASN A 655 1.05 -24.79 -12.55
CA ASN A 655 0.22 -24.87 -11.35
C ASN A 655 0.74 -25.96 -10.38
N THR A 656 0.59 -25.70 -9.08
CA THR A 656 0.91 -26.67 -8.03
C THR A 656 -0.29 -27.59 -7.78
N VAL A 657 -0.07 -28.89 -7.78
CA VAL A 657 -1.08 -29.90 -7.43
C VAL A 657 -0.72 -30.58 -6.13
N SER A 658 -1.71 -30.98 -5.34
CA SER A 658 -1.51 -31.66 -4.07
C SER A 658 -2.05 -33.09 -4.09
N LEU A 659 -1.38 -33.95 -3.36
CA LEU A 659 -1.74 -35.35 -3.15
C LEU A 659 -1.75 -35.63 -1.65
N LYS A 660 -2.89 -36.10 -1.14
CA LYS A 660 -2.98 -36.56 0.25
C LYS A 660 -2.42 -37.98 0.36
N LEU A 661 -1.39 -38.14 1.16
CA LEU A 661 -0.77 -39.43 1.49
C LEU A 661 -1.48 -40.00 2.71
N GLU A 662 -2.09 -41.18 2.56
CA GLU A 662 -2.57 -41.92 3.73
C GLU A 662 -1.39 -42.69 4.33
N PRO A 663 -1.33 -42.80 5.67
CA PRO A 663 -0.33 -43.65 6.31
C PRO A 663 -0.42 -45.07 5.74
N PRO A 664 0.72 -45.73 5.46
CA PRO A 664 0.69 -47.14 5.11
C PRO A 664 -0.06 -47.89 6.22
N LYS A 665 -0.93 -48.84 5.85
CA LYS A 665 -1.54 -49.76 6.82
C LYS A 665 -0.41 -50.49 7.54
N LEU A 666 -0.06 -50.02 8.72
CA LEU A 666 0.87 -50.69 9.61
C LEU A 666 0.11 -51.80 10.30
N ASP A 667 0.59 -53.04 10.17
CA ASP A 667 0.08 -54.19 10.93
C ASP A 667 0.40 -54.09 12.44
N ALA A 668 1.20 -53.09 12.83
CA ALA A 668 1.65 -52.86 14.21
C ALA A 668 0.87 -51.71 14.88
N ASN A 669 0.31 -51.98 16.06
CA ASN A 669 -0.37 -51.00 16.90
C ASN A 669 0.62 -50.07 17.61
N TRP A 670 1.90 -50.43 17.70
CA TRP A 670 2.92 -49.63 18.36
C TRP A 670 3.91 -49.03 17.35
N ARG A 671 4.31 -47.77 17.60
CA ARG A 671 5.37 -47.08 16.87
C ARG A 671 6.46 -46.65 17.84
N VAL A 672 7.70 -46.93 17.49
CA VAL A 672 8.90 -46.58 18.27
C VAL A 672 9.78 -45.67 17.42
N PHE A 673 10.10 -44.47 17.91
CA PHE A 673 10.93 -43.49 17.19
C PHE A 673 11.65 -42.54 18.17
N PRO A 674 12.79 -41.93 17.80
CA PRO A 674 13.57 -42.23 16.60
C PRO A 674 14.25 -43.60 16.73
N ASN A 675 14.54 -44.22 15.59
CA ASN A 675 15.30 -45.46 15.52
C ASN A 675 16.17 -45.41 14.25
N PRO A 676 17.49 -45.13 14.35
CA PRO A 676 18.33 -45.17 15.57
C PRO A 676 18.00 -44.10 16.63
N VAL A 677 18.28 -44.40 17.89
CA VAL A 677 17.94 -43.56 19.06
C VAL A 677 19.02 -42.50 19.34
N GLY A 678 20.29 -42.85 19.13
CA GLY A 678 21.41 -41.95 19.42
C GLY A 678 21.40 -41.47 20.88
N ASN A 679 21.52 -40.14 21.08
CA ASN A 679 21.47 -39.48 22.40
C ASN A 679 20.09 -38.88 22.72
N SER A 680 19.06 -39.19 21.93
CA SER A 680 17.71 -38.65 22.12
C SER A 680 16.80 -39.61 22.88
N ASP A 681 15.73 -39.10 23.49
CA ASP A 681 14.75 -39.93 24.16
C ASP A 681 13.93 -40.72 23.14
N LEU A 682 13.82 -42.03 23.38
CA LEU A 682 12.92 -42.91 22.66
C LEU A 682 11.47 -42.55 22.97
N GLN A 683 10.71 -42.21 21.92
CA GLN A 683 9.26 -42.07 21.96
C GLN A 683 8.61 -43.38 21.54
N ILE A 684 7.55 -43.73 22.26
CA ILE A 684 6.70 -44.85 21.93
C ILE A 684 5.24 -44.39 21.94
N THR A 685 4.51 -44.73 20.89
CA THR A 685 3.09 -44.37 20.75
C THR A 685 2.28 -45.59 20.37
N TYR A 686 1.14 -45.77 21.02
CA TYR A 686 0.15 -46.79 20.68
C TYR A 686 -0.96 -46.15 19.84
N ARG A 687 -1.28 -46.75 18.69
CA ARG A 687 -2.31 -46.30 17.74
C ARG A 687 -3.62 -47.10 17.86
N GLY A 688 -3.66 -48.13 18.72
CA GLY A 688 -4.85 -48.94 18.97
C GLY A 688 -5.79 -48.34 20.02
N ASP A 689 -6.90 -49.03 20.31
CA ASP A 689 -7.83 -48.63 21.39
C ASP A 689 -7.16 -48.75 22.76
N GLU A 690 -6.94 -47.63 23.44
CA GLU A 690 -6.28 -47.54 24.76
C GLU A 690 -6.99 -48.38 25.83
N ASN A 691 -8.28 -48.70 25.66
CA ASN A 691 -8.97 -49.61 26.58
C ASN A 691 -8.33 -51.01 26.60
N LYS A 692 -7.65 -51.42 25.52
CA LYS A 692 -6.92 -52.68 25.43
C LYS A 692 -5.62 -52.70 26.24
N LEU A 693 -5.15 -51.53 26.72
CA LEU A 693 -4.00 -51.43 27.60
C LEU A 693 -4.36 -51.64 29.07
N LYS A 694 -5.66 -51.60 29.42
CA LYS A 694 -6.16 -51.75 30.80
C LYS A 694 -5.85 -53.11 31.41
N ASP A 695 -5.73 -54.16 30.59
CA ASP A 695 -5.37 -55.51 31.03
C ASP A 695 -3.85 -55.65 31.32
N GLY A 696 -3.09 -54.58 31.11
CA GLY A 696 -1.65 -54.53 31.29
C GLY A 696 -0.87 -55.07 30.10
N VAL A 697 0.26 -54.43 29.82
CA VAL A 697 1.16 -54.74 28.72
C VAL A 697 2.53 -55.08 29.29
N ILE A 698 3.04 -56.24 28.91
CA ILE A 698 4.38 -56.70 29.26
C ILE A 698 5.36 -56.18 28.21
N VAL A 699 6.35 -55.42 28.66
CA VAL A 699 7.42 -54.91 27.83
C VAL A 699 8.70 -55.64 28.21
N LEU A 700 9.34 -56.27 27.22
CA LEU A 700 10.62 -56.95 27.34
C LEU A 700 11.65 -56.28 26.46
N MET A 701 12.83 -56.00 27.01
CA MET A 701 13.97 -55.50 26.27
C MET A 701 15.14 -56.47 26.43
N SER A 702 15.66 -56.98 25.32
CA SER A 702 16.84 -57.84 25.29
C SER A 702 17.98 -57.16 24.57
N ASP A 703 19.19 -57.22 25.13
CA ASP A 703 20.40 -56.89 24.39
C ASP A 703 20.91 -58.09 23.57
N TYR A 704 21.96 -57.86 22.77
CA TYR A 704 22.58 -58.90 21.94
C TYR A 704 23.30 -59.99 22.75
N SER A 705 23.60 -59.74 24.04
CA SER A 705 24.19 -60.73 24.95
C SER A 705 23.14 -61.65 25.57
N GLY A 706 21.85 -61.42 25.27
CA GLY A 706 20.73 -62.19 25.80
C GLY A 706 20.32 -61.77 27.21
N ARG A 707 20.80 -60.62 27.72
CA ARG A 707 20.31 -60.06 28.98
C ARG A 707 18.95 -59.42 28.73
N ILE A 708 17.96 -59.87 29.49
CA ILE A 708 16.57 -59.46 29.35
C ILE A 708 16.16 -58.63 30.56
N LYS A 709 15.52 -57.49 30.30
CA LYS A 709 14.78 -56.71 31.29
C LYS A 709 13.31 -56.74 30.91
N SER A 710 12.42 -56.87 31.88
CA SER A 710 10.98 -56.88 31.62
C SER A 710 10.18 -56.21 32.72
N SER A 711 9.07 -55.58 32.37
CA SER A 711 8.10 -55.03 33.33
C SER A 711 6.71 -54.99 32.70
N GLN A 712 5.68 -54.92 33.54
CA GLN A 712 4.28 -54.79 33.12
C GLN A 712 3.78 -53.37 33.40
N PHE A 713 3.04 -52.80 32.46
CA PHE A 713 2.58 -51.41 32.50
C PHE A 713 1.12 -51.30 32.10
N PHE A 714 0.43 -50.26 32.58
CA PHE A 714 -0.99 -50.01 32.32
C PHE A 714 -1.25 -48.70 31.55
N ASN A 715 -0.21 -47.90 31.33
CA ASN A 715 -0.27 -46.70 30.51
C ASN A 715 1.04 -46.55 29.72
N ILE A 716 1.00 -45.72 28.69
CA ILE A 716 2.08 -45.55 27.72
C ILE A 716 3.25 -44.74 28.30
N GLU A 717 2.95 -43.78 29.19
CA GLU A 717 3.97 -42.91 29.78
C GLU A 717 4.95 -43.70 30.65
N ASP A 718 4.45 -44.66 31.44
CA ASP A 718 5.31 -45.53 32.25
C ASP A 718 6.20 -46.43 31.39
N ILE A 719 5.67 -46.93 30.26
CA ILE A 719 6.46 -47.71 29.29
C ILE A 719 7.60 -46.85 28.75
N LYS A 720 7.30 -45.61 28.34
CA LYS A 720 8.27 -44.66 27.80
C LYS A 720 9.38 -44.33 28.81
N ASN A 721 9.00 -44.03 30.05
CA ASN A 721 9.96 -43.69 31.10
C ASN A 721 10.88 -44.89 31.39
N TRP A 722 10.30 -46.08 31.55
CA TRP A 722 11.08 -47.30 31.78
C TRP A 722 12.02 -47.62 30.60
N LEU A 723 11.55 -47.44 29.36
CA LEU A 723 12.37 -47.62 28.17
C LEU A 723 13.56 -46.69 28.18
N ASN A 724 13.35 -45.38 28.39
CA ASN A 724 14.43 -44.40 28.38
C ASN A 724 15.43 -44.63 29.51
N GLU A 725 14.98 -44.90 30.73
CA GLU A 725 15.87 -45.23 31.85
C GLU A 725 16.76 -46.45 31.54
N ASN A 726 16.16 -47.51 31.01
CA ASN A 726 16.88 -48.74 30.72
C ASN A 726 17.74 -48.64 29.47
N LEU A 727 17.32 -47.89 28.44
CA LEU A 727 18.11 -47.65 27.25
C LEU A 727 19.30 -46.74 27.59
N ILE A 728 19.12 -45.66 28.36
CA ILE A 728 20.18 -44.72 28.77
C ILE A 728 21.32 -45.46 29.49
N GLN A 729 20.99 -46.35 30.43
CA GLN A 729 21.96 -47.16 31.16
C GLN A 729 22.64 -48.24 30.31
N SER A 730 22.11 -48.51 29.11
CA SER A 730 22.65 -49.53 28.20
C SER A 730 23.66 -48.92 27.21
N GLY A 731 24.67 -49.70 26.81
CA GLY A 731 25.69 -49.28 25.84
C GLY A 731 25.16 -49.09 24.41
N GLN A 732 26.03 -48.68 23.48
CA GLN A 732 25.67 -48.67 22.05
C GLN A 732 25.47 -50.11 21.55
N GLY A 733 24.46 -50.33 20.70
CA GLY A 733 24.14 -51.67 20.20
C GLY A 733 22.72 -51.87 19.70
N ILE A 734 22.39 -53.12 19.40
CA ILE A 734 21.06 -53.54 18.93
C ILE A 734 20.28 -54.14 20.11
N TYR A 735 19.07 -53.63 20.32
CA TYR A 735 18.13 -54.09 21.33
C TYR A 735 16.88 -54.66 20.67
N LEU A 736 16.36 -55.75 21.20
CA LEU A 736 15.06 -56.29 20.83
C LEU A 736 14.05 -55.86 21.88
N LEU A 737 13.13 -55.00 21.49
CA LEU A 737 11.99 -54.58 22.31
C LEU A 737 10.77 -55.39 21.89
N LYS A 738 10.25 -56.21 22.79
CA LYS A 738 9.01 -56.96 22.61
C LYS A 738 7.92 -56.38 23.51
N ILE A 739 6.75 -56.10 22.95
CA ILE A 739 5.59 -55.55 23.66
C ILE A 739 4.45 -56.54 23.50
N GLN A 740 3.92 -57.04 24.60
CA GLN A 740 2.99 -58.15 24.62
C GLN A 740 1.80 -57.84 25.53
N SER A 741 0.59 -58.07 25.00
CA SER A 741 -0.66 -58.10 25.76
C SER A 741 -1.35 -59.44 25.56
N ALA A 742 -2.56 -59.62 26.11
CA ALA A 742 -3.39 -60.78 25.82
C ALA A 742 -3.81 -60.88 24.33
N GLN A 743 -3.82 -59.75 23.61
CA GLN A 743 -4.40 -59.67 22.25
C GLN A 743 -3.34 -59.52 21.16
N PHE A 744 -2.14 -59.06 21.49
CA PHE A 744 -1.10 -58.81 20.50
C PHE A 744 0.30 -59.06 21.06
N THR A 745 1.24 -59.31 20.16
CA THR A 745 2.66 -59.35 20.46
C THR A 745 3.39 -58.67 19.32
N GLU A 746 4.10 -57.60 19.62
CA GLU A 746 4.86 -56.82 18.65
C GLU A 746 6.33 -56.79 19.06
N THR A 747 7.23 -56.77 18.09
CA THR A 747 8.68 -56.78 18.33
C THR A 747 9.38 -55.77 17.44
N PHE A 748 10.20 -54.94 18.06
CA PHE A 748 10.96 -53.85 17.47
C PHE A 748 12.45 -54.11 17.64
N LYS A 749 13.22 -53.86 16.58
CA LYS A 749 14.69 -53.78 16.67
C LYS A 749 15.07 -52.33 16.89
N ILE A 750 15.71 -52.01 17.99
CA ILE A 750 16.15 -50.66 18.35
C ILE A 750 17.67 -50.56 18.19
N PHE A 751 18.13 -49.56 17.45
CA PHE A 751 19.54 -49.25 17.28
C PHE A 751 19.89 -48.07 18.19
N LYS A 752 20.76 -48.29 19.18
CA LYS A 752 21.27 -47.21 20.05
C LYS A 752 22.66 -46.78 19.63
#